data_AF-A0A2J8MZR5-F1
#
_entry.id   AF-A0A2J8MZR5-F1
#
_cell.length_a   1.000
_cell.length_b   1.000
_cell.length_c   1.000
_cell.angle_alpha   90.00
_cell.angle_beta   90.00
_cell.angle_gamma   90.00
#
_symmetry.space_group_name_H-M   'P 1'
#
loop_
_entity.id
_entity.type
_entity.pdbx_description
1 polymer ?
#
loop_
_entity_poly.entity_id
_entity_poly.type
_entity_poly.pdbx_seq_one_letter_code
_entity_poly.pdbx_strand_id
1 'polypeptide(L)'
;MPAVDKLLLEEALQDSPQTRSLLSVFEEDAGTLTDYTNQLLQAMQRVYGAQNEMCLATQQLSKQLLAYEKQNFALGKGDEEVISTLHYFSKVVDELNLLHTELAKQLADTMVLPIIQFREKDLTVQFSELLLTSHYVPGSPKGDHRPVRRQIVSRFSLVQAPRIPLSRDDSKVSTLKDLFGLASNEHDLSMAKYSRLPKKKENEKVKTEVGKEVAAARRKQHLSSLQYYCALNALQYRKQMAMMEPMIGFAHGQINFFKKGAEMFSKPMDSFLSSVADMVQSIQVELEAEAEKMRVSQQELLSVDESVYTPDSDVAAPQINRNLIQKAGYLNLRNKTGLVTTTWERLYFFTQGGNLMCQPRGAVAGGLIQDLDNCSVMAVDCEDRRYCFQITTPNGKSGIILQAESRKENEEWICAINNISRQIYLTDNPEAVAIKLNQTALQAVTPITSFGKKQESSCPSQNLKNSEMENENDKIVPKATARLPEAEELIAPGTPIQFDIVLPATEFLDQNRGSRRTNPFGETEDESFPEAEDSLLQQMFIVRFLGSMAVKTDSTTEVIYEAMRQVLAARAIHNIFRMTESHLMVTSQSLRLIDPQTQVSRANFELTSVTQFAAHQENKRLVGFVIRVPESTGEESLSTYIFESNSEGEKICYAINLGKEIIEVQKAH
;
A
#
# COMPACT_ATOMS: atom_id res chain seq x y z
N MET A 1 28.95 -50.37 -26.18
CA MET A 1 29.44 -49.82 -24.89
C MET A 1 30.58 -50.70 -24.43
N PRO A 2 31.74 -50.17 -23.99
CA PRO A 2 32.77 -50.99 -23.38
C PRO A 2 32.17 -51.76 -22.20
N ALA A 3 32.61 -52.98 -21.97
CA ALA A 3 32.19 -53.74 -20.81
C ALA A 3 32.55 -52.93 -19.55
N VAL A 4 31.55 -52.62 -18.73
CA VAL A 4 31.79 -52.12 -17.38
C VAL A 4 32.59 -53.21 -16.68
N ASP A 5 33.84 -52.92 -16.28
CA ASP A 5 34.59 -53.84 -15.43
C ASP A 5 33.72 -54.14 -14.20
N LYS A 6 33.63 -55.42 -13.80
CA LYS A 6 32.74 -55.87 -12.73
C LYS A 6 33.54 -56.54 -11.64
N LEU A 7 33.17 -56.28 -10.39
CA LEU A 7 33.64 -57.06 -9.26
C LEU A 7 33.01 -58.46 -9.34
N LEU A 8 33.85 -59.49 -9.39
CA LEU A 8 33.42 -60.88 -9.46
C LEU A 8 32.99 -61.36 -8.07
N LEU A 9 31.72 -61.75 -7.94
CA LEU A 9 31.17 -62.23 -6.67
C LEU A 9 31.76 -63.58 -6.24
N GLU A 10 32.17 -64.39 -7.21
CA GLU A 10 32.77 -65.71 -6.99
C GLU A 10 34.13 -65.63 -6.29
N GLU A 11 34.85 -64.50 -6.45
CA GLU A 11 36.15 -64.27 -5.82
C GLU A 11 36.04 -63.69 -4.40
N ALA A 12 34.84 -63.26 -3.98
CA ALA A 12 34.63 -62.53 -2.73
C ALA A 12 34.98 -63.33 -1.47
N LEU A 13 34.89 -64.67 -1.51
CA LEU A 13 35.30 -65.54 -0.40
C LEU A 13 36.81 -65.77 -0.38
N GLN A 14 37.45 -65.79 -1.55
CA GLN A 14 38.90 -66.00 -1.65
C GLN A 14 39.67 -64.78 -1.11
N ASP A 15 39.07 -63.59 -1.21
CA ASP A 15 39.60 -62.32 -0.69
C ASP A 15 41.05 -62.07 -1.12
N SER A 16 41.34 -62.34 -2.40
CA SER A 16 42.70 -62.25 -2.92
C SER A 16 43.22 -60.80 -2.91
N PRO A 17 44.54 -60.58 -2.80
CA PRO A 17 45.11 -59.24 -2.94
C PRO A 17 44.75 -58.57 -4.27
N GLN A 18 44.58 -59.36 -5.34
CA GLN A 18 44.14 -58.88 -6.65
C GLN A 18 42.70 -58.36 -6.60
N THR A 19 41.78 -59.12 -5.99
CA THR A 19 40.38 -58.73 -5.80
C THR A 19 40.28 -57.47 -4.92
N ARG A 20 41.09 -57.36 -3.86
CA ARG A 20 41.19 -56.16 -3.01
C ARG A 20 41.74 -54.94 -3.76
N SER A 21 42.70 -55.15 -4.66
CA SER A 21 43.23 -54.07 -5.51
C SER A 21 42.16 -53.55 -6.47
N LEU A 22 41.42 -54.45 -7.13
CA LEU A 22 40.30 -54.06 -7.98
C LEU A 22 39.21 -53.33 -7.18
N LEU A 23 38.87 -53.83 -5.99
CA LEU A 23 37.91 -53.18 -5.09
C LEU A 23 38.34 -51.73 -4.78
N SER A 24 39.61 -51.50 -4.48
CA SER A 24 40.11 -50.14 -4.18
C SER A 24 39.93 -49.16 -5.35
N VAL A 25 40.05 -49.63 -6.60
CA VAL A 25 39.77 -48.81 -7.79
C VAL A 25 38.29 -48.41 -7.86
N PHE A 26 37.38 -49.32 -7.54
CA PHE A 26 35.95 -49.00 -7.47
C PHE A 26 35.62 -48.02 -6.33
N GLU A 27 36.33 -48.11 -5.20
CA GLU A 27 36.19 -47.16 -4.10
C GLU A 27 36.65 -45.76 -4.49
N GLU A 28 37.76 -45.65 -5.23
CA GLU A 28 38.29 -44.38 -5.75
C GLU A 28 37.34 -43.74 -6.79
N ASP A 29 36.79 -44.53 -7.72
CA ASP A 29 35.76 -44.07 -8.67
C ASP A 29 34.50 -43.59 -7.94
N ALA A 30 34.05 -44.32 -6.91
CA ALA A 30 32.89 -43.92 -6.10
C ALA A 30 33.14 -42.61 -5.32
N GLY A 31 34.36 -42.41 -4.81
CA GLY A 31 34.78 -41.15 -4.18
C GLY A 31 34.74 -39.98 -5.17
N THR A 32 35.39 -40.15 -6.33
CA THR A 32 35.42 -39.14 -7.40
C THR A 32 34.01 -38.80 -7.91
N LEU A 33 33.15 -39.81 -8.08
CA LEU A 33 31.75 -39.62 -8.45
C LEU A 33 30.99 -38.80 -7.40
N THR A 34 31.21 -39.07 -6.11
CA THR A 34 30.59 -38.33 -5.01
C THR A 34 30.97 -36.85 -5.07
N ASP A 35 32.25 -36.54 -5.25
CA ASP A 35 32.73 -35.16 -5.37
C ASP A 35 32.15 -34.44 -6.59
N TYR A 36 32.10 -35.12 -7.74
CA TYR A 36 31.48 -34.57 -8.94
C TYR A 36 29.99 -34.29 -8.73
N THR A 37 29.24 -35.24 -8.14
CA THR A 37 27.80 -35.06 -7.89
C THR A 37 27.52 -33.90 -6.93
N ASN A 38 28.40 -33.65 -5.95
CA ASN A 38 28.29 -32.50 -5.06
C ASN A 38 28.42 -31.18 -5.83
N GLN A 39 29.41 -31.08 -6.72
CA GLN A 39 29.60 -29.88 -7.55
C GLN A 39 28.44 -29.69 -8.53
N LEU A 40 27.97 -30.77 -9.16
CA LEU A 40 26.83 -30.73 -10.07
C LEU A 40 25.55 -30.29 -9.35
N LEU A 41 25.29 -30.83 -8.16
CA LEU A 41 24.14 -30.44 -7.35
C LEU A 41 24.17 -28.95 -7.01
N GLN A 42 25.32 -28.40 -6.61
CA GLN A 42 25.46 -26.97 -6.34
C GLN A 42 25.17 -26.11 -7.58
N ALA A 43 25.66 -26.53 -8.74
CA ALA A 43 25.38 -25.83 -10.00
C ALA A 43 23.88 -25.85 -10.33
N MET A 44 23.22 -27.02 -10.21
CA MET A 44 21.79 -27.17 -10.45
C MET A 44 20.93 -26.38 -9.47
N GLN A 45 21.29 -26.38 -8.18
CA GLN A 45 20.62 -25.57 -7.16
C GLN A 45 20.75 -24.07 -7.44
N ARG A 46 21.90 -23.62 -7.95
CA ARG A 46 22.09 -22.23 -8.37
C ARG A 46 21.21 -21.87 -9.56
N VAL A 47 21.09 -22.75 -10.56
CA VAL A 47 20.18 -22.55 -11.70
C VAL A 47 18.73 -22.47 -11.23
N TYR A 48 18.29 -23.41 -10.39
CA TYR A 48 16.95 -23.38 -9.80
C TYR A 48 16.71 -22.09 -8.98
N GLY A 49 17.68 -21.70 -8.14
CA GLY A 49 17.60 -20.49 -7.32
C GLY A 49 17.45 -19.22 -8.17
N ALA A 50 18.21 -19.09 -9.26
CA ALA A 50 18.07 -17.98 -10.19
C ALA A 50 16.69 -17.96 -10.87
N GLN A 51 16.17 -19.12 -11.26
CA GLN A 51 14.84 -19.25 -11.84
C GLN A 51 13.73 -18.87 -10.85
N ASN A 52 13.90 -19.20 -9.56
CA ASN A 52 12.98 -18.80 -8.49
C ASN A 52 13.03 -17.28 -8.22
N GLU A 53 14.21 -16.67 -8.20
CA GLU A 53 14.35 -15.21 -8.08
C GLU A 53 13.68 -14.46 -9.24
N MET A 54 13.73 -15.00 -10.47
CA MET A 54 13.02 -14.42 -11.62
C MET A 54 11.49 -14.40 -11.40
N CYS A 55 10.93 -15.41 -10.73
CA CYS A 55 9.51 -15.43 -10.36
C CYS A 55 9.18 -14.29 -9.38
N LEU A 56 10.02 -14.09 -8.35
CA LEU A 56 9.84 -13.02 -7.38
C LEU A 56 9.96 -11.64 -8.02
N ALA A 57 10.95 -11.45 -8.89
CA ALA A 57 11.16 -10.20 -9.60
C ALA A 57 9.98 -9.83 -10.51
N THR A 58 9.44 -10.78 -11.28
CA THR A 58 8.29 -10.54 -12.16
C THR A 58 7.01 -10.30 -11.38
N GLN A 59 6.78 -11.04 -10.28
CA GLN A 59 5.67 -10.77 -9.37
C GLN A 59 5.74 -9.36 -8.77
N GLN A 60 6.94 -8.92 -8.36
CA GLN A 60 7.14 -7.56 -7.85
C GLN A 60 6.90 -6.50 -8.93
N LEU A 61 7.38 -6.73 -10.15
CA LEU A 61 7.18 -5.82 -11.28
C LEU A 61 5.69 -5.62 -11.56
N SER A 62 4.92 -6.71 -11.69
CA SER A 62 3.46 -6.63 -11.91
C SER A 62 2.78 -5.81 -10.80
N LYS A 63 3.10 -6.10 -9.53
CA LYS A 63 2.58 -5.35 -8.39
C LYS A 63 2.91 -3.85 -8.45
N GLN A 64 4.11 -3.50 -8.92
CA GLN A 64 4.54 -2.11 -9.03
C GLN A 64 3.82 -1.37 -10.16
N LEU A 65 3.52 -2.05 -11.28
CA LEU A 65 2.72 -1.47 -12.37
C LEU A 65 1.30 -1.13 -11.90
N LEU A 66 0.65 -2.03 -11.14
CA LEU A 66 -0.67 -1.79 -10.55
C LEU A 66 -0.66 -0.72 -9.45
N ALA A 67 0.49 -0.45 -8.83
CA ALA A 67 0.60 0.59 -7.81
C ALA A 67 0.50 2.01 -8.37
N TYR A 68 0.67 2.19 -9.70
CA TYR A 68 0.58 3.49 -10.35
C TYR A 68 -0.80 4.13 -10.22
N GLU A 69 -1.88 3.38 -10.45
CA GLU A 69 -3.26 3.88 -10.29
C GLU A 69 -3.57 4.31 -8.85
N LYS A 70 -2.91 3.68 -7.87
CA LYS A 70 -3.09 3.97 -6.44
C LYS A 70 -2.32 5.20 -5.97
N GLN A 71 -1.46 5.77 -6.83
CA GLN A 71 -0.74 6.99 -6.50
C GLN A 71 -1.67 8.20 -6.59
N ASN A 72 -1.63 9.06 -5.57
CA ASN A 72 -2.36 10.31 -5.56
C ASN A 72 -1.52 11.39 -6.24
N PHE A 73 -1.84 11.71 -7.50
CA PHE A 73 -1.23 12.83 -8.21
C PHE A 73 -2.00 14.13 -7.91
N ALA A 74 -1.29 15.15 -7.40
CA ALA A 74 -1.92 16.40 -6.96
C ALA A 74 -2.57 17.23 -8.08
N LEU A 75 -2.19 16.97 -9.34
CA LEU A 75 -2.63 17.72 -10.52
C LEU A 75 -3.92 17.16 -11.15
N GLY A 76 -4.41 15.99 -10.71
CA GLY A 76 -5.62 15.37 -11.25
C GLY A 76 -5.57 13.84 -11.18
N LYS A 77 -6.65 13.18 -11.60
CA LYS A 77 -6.63 11.72 -11.83
C LYS A 77 -5.60 11.39 -12.91
N GLY A 78 -4.84 10.31 -12.72
CA GLY A 78 -3.87 9.86 -13.72
C GLY A 78 -4.55 9.59 -15.06
N ASP A 79 -3.80 9.74 -16.15
CA ASP A 79 -4.30 9.48 -17.50
C ASP A 79 -4.81 8.04 -17.61
N GLU A 80 -6.10 7.89 -17.93
CA GLU A 80 -6.79 6.61 -18.07
C GLU A 80 -6.15 5.73 -19.17
N GLU A 81 -5.58 6.34 -20.21
CA GLU A 81 -4.88 5.62 -21.28
C GLU A 81 -3.58 4.98 -20.76
N VAL A 82 -2.84 5.71 -19.93
CA VAL A 82 -1.62 5.21 -19.28
C VAL A 82 -1.97 4.13 -18.24
N ILE A 83 -3.01 4.36 -17.43
CA ILE A 83 -3.47 3.40 -16.42
C ILE A 83 -3.91 2.08 -17.07
N SER A 84 -4.73 2.14 -18.13
CA SER A 84 -5.21 0.94 -18.84
C SER A 84 -4.06 0.19 -19.53
N THR A 85 -3.09 0.91 -20.09
CA THR A 85 -1.88 0.33 -20.69
C THR A 85 -1.02 -0.38 -19.63
N LEU A 86 -0.79 0.24 -18.47
CA LEU A 86 -0.04 -0.37 -17.36
C LEU A 86 -0.75 -1.60 -16.78
N HIS A 87 -2.08 -1.58 -16.71
CA HIS A 87 -2.88 -2.75 -16.33
C HIS A 87 -2.69 -3.91 -17.32
N TYR A 88 -2.66 -3.63 -18.62
CA TYR A 88 -2.41 -4.66 -19.62
C TYR A 88 -1.01 -5.25 -19.48
N PHE A 89 0.03 -4.42 -19.32
CA PHE A 89 1.38 -4.90 -19.05
C PHE A 89 1.48 -5.73 -17.77
N SER A 90 0.81 -5.34 -16.69
CA SER A 90 0.77 -6.12 -15.45
C SER A 90 0.22 -7.53 -15.69
N LYS A 91 -0.88 -7.68 -16.44
CA LYS A 91 -1.43 -8.99 -16.79
C LYS A 91 -0.45 -9.84 -17.59
N VAL A 92 0.24 -9.26 -18.58
CA VAL A 92 1.26 -9.97 -19.37
C VAL A 92 2.44 -10.42 -18.48
N VAL A 93 2.88 -9.56 -17.56
CA VAL A 93 3.94 -9.91 -16.60
C VAL A 93 3.49 -11.01 -15.63
N ASP A 94 2.22 -11.02 -15.20
CA ASP A 94 1.66 -12.09 -14.38
C ASP A 94 1.62 -13.42 -15.13
N GLU A 95 1.20 -13.44 -16.40
CA GLU A 95 1.23 -14.63 -17.23
C GLU A 95 2.66 -15.16 -17.43
N LEU A 96 3.63 -14.26 -17.65
CA LEU A 96 5.05 -14.62 -17.73
C LEU A 96 5.57 -15.20 -16.40
N ASN A 97 5.16 -14.63 -15.27
CA ASN A 97 5.50 -15.15 -13.95
C ASN A 97 4.95 -16.58 -13.74
N LEU A 98 3.75 -16.89 -14.24
CA LEU A 98 3.21 -18.26 -14.20
C LEU A 98 4.10 -19.24 -14.98
N LEU A 99 4.62 -18.85 -16.15
CA LEU A 99 5.55 -19.68 -16.91
C LEU A 99 6.87 -19.90 -16.16
N HIS A 100 7.42 -18.84 -15.56
CA HIS A 100 8.63 -18.96 -14.76
C HIS A 100 8.43 -19.84 -13.52
N THR A 101 7.27 -19.76 -12.87
CA THR A 101 6.90 -20.57 -11.70
C THR A 101 6.76 -22.05 -12.06
N GLU A 102 6.09 -22.36 -13.18
CA GLU A 102 5.97 -23.72 -13.68
C GLU A 102 7.35 -24.29 -14.06
N LEU A 103 8.21 -23.50 -14.71
CA LEU A 103 9.58 -23.89 -14.99
C LEU A 103 10.37 -24.16 -13.70
N ALA A 104 10.30 -23.25 -12.72
CA ALA A 104 11.00 -23.42 -11.43
C ALA A 104 10.60 -24.73 -10.75
N LYS A 105 9.30 -25.05 -10.75
CA LYS A 105 8.78 -26.30 -10.20
C LYS A 105 9.31 -27.52 -10.98
N GLN A 106 9.26 -27.48 -12.30
CA GLN A 106 9.79 -28.58 -13.13
C GLN A 106 11.30 -28.77 -12.90
N LEU A 107 12.08 -27.71 -12.76
CA LEU A 107 13.51 -27.79 -12.42
C LEU A 107 13.75 -28.41 -11.04
N ALA A 108 12.95 -28.05 -10.03
CA ALA A 108 13.04 -28.66 -8.71
C ALA A 108 12.76 -30.17 -8.77
N ASP A 109 11.64 -30.55 -9.38
CA ASP A 109 11.12 -31.92 -9.35
C ASP A 109 11.90 -32.88 -10.27
N THR A 110 12.36 -32.40 -11.43
CA THR A 110 12.91 -33.26 -12.49
C THR A 110 14.41 -33.10 -12.71
N MET A 111 15.05 -32.06 -12.17
CA MET A 111 16.50 -31.85 -12.28
C MET A 111 17.19 -31.93 -10.92
N VAL A 112 16.78 -31.10 -9.95
CA VAL A 112 17.46 -31.02 -8.64
C VAL A 112 17.15 -32.24 -7.79
N LEU A 113 15.88 -32.60 -7.66
CA LEU A 113 15.43 -33.68 -6.79
C LEU A 113 16.04 -35.05 -7.15
N PRO A 114 16.14 -35.48 -8.42
CA PRO A 114 16.78 -36.75 -8.76
C PRO A 114 18.25 -36.83 -8.34
N ILE A 115 19.03 -35.74 -8.46
CA ILE A 115 20.42 -35.72 -7.97
C ILE A 115 20.48 -35.79 -6.45
N ILE A 116 19.60 -35.07 -5.75
CA ILE A 116 19.48 -35.18 -4.29
C ILE A 116 19.16 -36.62 -3.90
N GLN A 117 18.17 -37.24 -4.54
CA GLN A 117 17.81 -38.63 -4.27
C GLN A 117 18.92 -39.61 -4.60
N PHE A 118 19.67 -39.43 -5.69
CA PHE A 118 20.82 -40.27 -6.00
C PHE A 118 21.90 -40.15 -4.90
N ARG A 119 22.17 -38.93 -4.43
CA ARG A 119 23.11 -38.70 -3.33
C ARG A 119 22.61 -39.31 -2.01
N GLU A 120 21.37 -39.07 -1.65
CA GLU A 120 20.76 -39.52 -0.38
C GLU A 120 20.30 -40.98 -0.37
N LYS A 121 20.12 -41.62 -1.54
CA LYS A 121 19.57 -42.98 -1.65
C LYS A 121 20.39 -43.91 -2.53
N ASP A 122 21.46 -43.50 -3.18
CA ASP A 122 22.30 -44.46 -3.91
C ASP A 122 23.74 -44.34 -3.45
N LEU A 123 24.18 -43.12 -3.15
CA LEU A 123 25.39 -42.90 -2.38
C LEU A 123 25.14 -43.12 -0.86
N THR A 124 23.88 -43.05 -0.35
CA THR A 124 23.50 -43.07 1.10
C THR A 124 22.38 -44.11 1.51
N VAL A 125 22.55 -45.19 2.35
CA VAL A 125 21.54 -46.18 2.96
C VAL A 125 21.10 -47.59 2.41
N GLN A 126 21.42 -48.75 3.04
CA GLN A 126 20.36 -49.73 3.42
C GLN A 126 20.85 -50.79 4.42
N PHE A 127 20.36 -50.71 5.66
CA PHE A 127 20.23 -51.83 6.59
C PHE A 127 18.91 -51.70 7.35
N SER A 128 17.90 -52.47 6.94
CA SER A 128 16.74 -52.79 7.80
C SER A 128 16.24 -54.24 7.64
N GLU A 129 16.92 -55.10 6.87
CA GLU A 129 16.48 -56.49 6.66
C GLU A 129 17.44 -57.58 7.18
N LEU A 130 18.65 -57.25 7.66
CA LEU A 130 19.62 -58.27 8.09
C LEU A 130 19.73 -58.53 9.60
N LEU A 131 19.17 -57.67 10.46
CA LEU A 131 19.09 -57.98 11.89
C LEU A 131 18.02 -59.04 12.21
N LEU A 132 17.14 -59.35 11.26
CA LEU A 132 16.15 -60.43 11.39
C LEU A 132 16.66 -61.81 10.95
N THR A 133 17.80 -61.90 10.25
CA THR A 133 18.35 -63.19 9.78
C THR A 133 19.56 -63.70 10.56
N SER A 134 20.15 -62.89 11.45
CA SER A 134 21.21 -63.33 12.37
C SER A 134 20.69 -63.98 13.66
N HIS A 135 19.38 -63.93 13.93
CA HIS A 135 18.74 -64.60 15.07
C HIS A 135 17.79 -65.71 14.59
N TYR A 136 18.27 -66.63 13.75
CA TYR A 136 17.62 -67.92 13.57
C TYR A 136 18.57 -69.04 13.99
N VAL A 137 18.56 -69.32 15.29
CA VAL A 137 19.07 -70.59 15.84
C VAL A 137 17.91 -71.59 15.70
N PRO A 138 18.04 -72.69 14.95
CA PRO A 138 16.98 -73.68 14.86
C PRO A 138 16.84 -74.40 16.21
N GLY A 139 15.77 -74.07 16.94
CA GLY A 139 15.35 -74.77 18.16
C GLY A 139 15.12 -73.88 19.40
N SER A 140 14.02 -73.10 19.43
CA SER A 140 13.32 -72.70 20.66
C SER A 140 11.92 -72.13 20.32
N PRO A 141 10.93 -72.15 21.24
CA PRO A 141 9.51 -72.08 20.89
C PRO A 141 9.00 -70.65 20.63
N LYS A 142 8.00 -70.60 19.74
CA LYS A 142 7.29 -69.42 19.23
C LYS A 142 6.84 -68.45 20.32
N GLY A 143 7.19 -67.17 20.16
CA GLY A 143 6.62 -66.03 20.86
C GLY A 143 6.17 -64.96 19.84
N ASP A 144 5.05 -64.33 20.14
CA ASP A 144 4.12 -63.60 19.26
C ASP A 144 4.74 -62.41 18.49
N HIS A 145 4.53 -62.36 17.17
CA HIS A 145 4.84 -61.20 16.32
C HIS A 145 3.55 -60.44 15.98
N ARG A 146 3.51 -59.12 16.26
CA ARG A 146 2.67 -58.16 15.52
C ARG A 146 3.54 -57.01 15.01
N PRO A 147 3.49 -56.66 13.71
CA PRO A 147 4.14 -55.46 13.21
C PRO A 147 3.16 -54.27 13.22
N VAL A 148 3.54 -53.18 13.88
CA VAL A 148 2.85 -51.88 13.76
C VAL A 148 3.45 -51.16 12.56
N ARG A 149 2.66 -51.06 11.48
CA ARG A 149 2.97 -50.27 10.29
C ARG A 149 1.85 -49.22 10.16
N ARG A 150 2.14 -47.93 10.36
CA ARG A 150 1.35 -46.81 9.78
C ARG A 150 1.98 -45.44 9.99
N GLN A 151 1.88 -44.66 8.91
CA GLN A 151 1.82 -43.19 8.80
C GLN A 151 3.09 -42.35 8.97
N ILE A 152 3.79 -42.09 7.85
CA ILE A 152 4.26 -40.73 7.48
C ILE A 152 4.14 -40.59 5.96
N VAL A 153 2.95 -40.23 5.48
CA VAL A 153 2.73 -39.62 4.16
C VAL A 153 1.58 -38.64 4.34
N SER A 154 1.89 -37.37 4.62
CA SER A 154 1.00 -36.21 4.51
C SER A 154 1.63 -35.01 5.21
N ARG A 155 2.21 -34.09 4.44
CA ARG A 155 2.24 -32.62 4.61
C ARG A 155 3.44 -32.04 3.87
N PHE A 156 3.21 -31.64 2.62
CA PHE A 156 3.98 -30.59 1.97
C PHE A 156 3.01 -29.73 1.18
N SER A 157 2.57 -28.63 1.83
CA SER A 157 2.03 -27.44 1.17
C SER A 157 2.32 -26.22 2.05
N LEU A 158 2.89 -25.21 1.41
CA LEU A 158 2.92 -23.77 1.71
C LEU A 158 4.01 -23.20 2.66
N VAL A 159 4.85 -22.37 2.01
CA VAL A 159 5.44 -21.09 2.47
C VAL A 159 6.44 -21.16 3.63
N GLN A 160 7.68 -21.46 3.27
CA GLN A 160 8.91 -20.74 3.62
C GLN A 160 10.07 -21.54 3.03
N ALA A 161 10.98 -20.89 2.31
CA ALA A 161 12.20 -21.54 1.83
C ALA A 161 12.92 -22.18 3.05
N PRO A 162 13.04 -23.51 3.13
CA PRO A 162 13.81 -24.09 4.21
C PRO A 162 15.28 -23.89 3.86
N ARG A 163 15.99 -23.16 4.70
CA ARG A 163 17.42 -23.42 4.88
C ARG A 163 17.53 -24.87 5.31
N ILE A 164 17.83 -25.76 4.36
CA ILE A 164 18.08 -27.17 4.61
C ILE A 164 19.30 -27.22 5.54
N PRO A 165 19.17 -27.73 6.78
CA PRO A 165 20.33 -27.91 7.65
C PRO A 165 21.20 -29.00 7.02
N LEU A 166 22.45 -28.66 6.73
CA LEU A 166 23.52 -29.62 6.49
C LEU A 166 23.84 -30.33 7.81
N SER A 167 22.97 -31.23 8.27
CA SER A 167 23.27 -32.12 9.40
C SER A 167 23.59 -33.51 8.90
N ARG A 168 24.87 -33.87 9.06
CA ARG A 168 25.51 -35.20 9.13
C ARG A 168 24.54 -36.38 9.05
N ASP A 169 24.67 -37.22 8.02
CA ASP A 169 24.14 -38.59 7.98
C ASP A 169 25.00 -39.47 7.05
N ASP A 170 25.42 -40.63 7.58
CA ASP A 170 26.40 -41.57 7.00
C ASP A 170 25.77 -42.53 5.96
N SER A 171 26.57 -42.97 4.97
CA SER A 171 26.13 -43.28 3.59
C SER A 171 25.97 -44.78 3.19
N LYS A 172 25.56 -45.18 1.97
CA LYS A 172 25.13 -46.55 1.54
C LYS A 172 26.34 -47.40 1.22
N VAL A 173 27.15 -46.84 0.34
CA VAL A 173 28.45 -47.36 -0.06
C VAL A 173 29.42 -47.17 1.10
N SER A 174 29.37 -46.05 1.83
CA SER A 174 30.16 -45.90 3.06
C SER A 174 29.73 -46.92 4.11
N THR A 175 28.45 -47.07 4.43
CA THR A 175 28.00 -48.05 5.43
C THR A 175 28.36 -49.48 5.04
N LEU A 176 28.17 -49.88 3.76
CA LEU A 176 28.58 -51.22 3.31
C LEU A 176 30.11 -51.39 3.30
N LYS A 177 30.87 -50.35 2.95
CA LYS A 177 32.33 -50.31 3.05
C LYS A 177 32.79 -50.46 4.50
N ASP A 178 32.18 -49.71 5.41
CA ASP A 178 32.49 -49.69 6.84
C ASP A 178 32.15 -51.03 7.48
N LEU A 179 30.98 -51.60 7.15
CA LEU A 179 30.57 -52.93 7.59
C LEU A 179 31.49 -54.03 7.07
N PHE A 180 31.87 -53.97 5.79
CA PHE A 180 32.84 -54.89 5.22
C PHE A 180 34.21 -54.74 5.90
N GLY A 181 34.67 -53.51 6.13
CA GLY A 181 35.92 -53.23 6.84
C GLY A 181 35.92 -53.77 8.26
N LEU A 182 34.84 -53.56 9.03
CA LEU A 182 34.66 -54.11 10.37
C LEU A 182 34.64 -55.63 10.36
N ALA A 183 33.88 -56.25 9.44
CA ALA A 183 33.82 -57.70 9.32
C ALA A 183 35.16 -58.32 8.89
N SER A 184 35.91 -57.63 8.02
CA SER A 184 37.28 -58.01 7.64
C SER A 184 38.20 -58.00 8.86
N ASN A 185 38.21 -56.90 9.63
CA ASN A 185 39.05 -56.77 10.82
C ASN A 185 38.70 -57.84 11.88
N GLU A 186 37.42 -58.12 12.09
CA GLU A 186 36.97 -59.20 12.99
C GLU A 186 37.48 -60.57 12.54
N HIS A 187 37.42 -60.87 11.23
CA HIS A 187 37.96 -62.11 10.68
C HIS A 187 39.48 -62.20 10.86
N ASP A 188 40.22 -61.12 10.59
CA ASP A 188 41.68 -61.07 10.77
C ASP A 188 42.08 -61.35 12.22
N LEU A 189 41.38 -60.77 13.20
CA LEU A 189 41.58 -61.02 14.63
C LEU A 189 41.25 -62.48 15.00
N SER A 190 40.15 -63.02 14.50
CA SER A 190 39.75 -64.41 14.75
C SER A 190 40.76 -65.41 14.19
N MET A 191 41.26 -65.15 12.98
CA MET A 191 42.30 -65.95 12.33
C MET A 191 43.62 -65.86 13.10
N ALA A 192 44.01 -64.66 13.56
CA ALA A 192 45.21 -64.49 14.38
C ALA A 192 45.12 -65.23 15.73
N LYS A 193 43.94 -65.32 16.34
CA LYS A 193 43.68 -66.13 17.54
C LYS A 193 43.79 -67.62 17.23
N TYR A 194 43.18 -68.08 16.13
CA TYR A 194 43.23 -69.48 15.69
C TYR A 194 44.65 -69.95 15.37
N SER A 195 45.46 -69.14 14.67
CA SER A 195 46.84 -69.46 14.32
C SER A 195 47.78 -69.63 15.52
N ARG A 196 47.42 -69.09 16.69
CA ARG A 196 48.21 -69.19 17.93
C ARG A 196 47.86 -70.43 18.78
N LEU A 197 46.94 -71.29 18.33
CA LEU A 197 46.58 -72.49 19.07
C LEU A 197 47.79 -73.43 19.25
N PRO A 198 48.00 -73.99 20.46
CA PRO A 198 49.19 -74.77 20.77
C PRO A 198 49.19 -76.16 20.08
N LYS A 199 50.22 -76.45 19.27
CA LYS A 199 50.35 -77.73 18.57
C LYS A 199 50.69 -78.93 19.47
N LYS A 200 51.37 -78.72 20.61
CA LYS A 200 51.87 -79.81 21.47
C LYS A 200 50.89 -80.27 22.57
N LYS A 201 49.93 -79.42 22.94
CA LYS A 201 48.89 -79.68 23.96
C LYS A 201 47.55 -79.20 23.41
N GLU A 202 46.91 -80.03 22.59
CA GLU A 202 45.62 -79.68 21.99
C GLU A 202 44.49 -79.79 23.03
N ASN A 203 43.74 -78.70 23.22
CA ASN A 203 42.48 -78.70 23.95
C ASN A 203 41.33 -78.68 22.93
N GLU A 204 40.66 -79.81 22.76
CA GLU A 204 39.60 -79.97 21.77
C GLU A 204 38.41 -79.02 21.95
N LYS A 205 38.07 -78.65 23.20
CA LYS A 205 37.01 -77.66 23.46
C LYS A 205 37.41 -76.28 22.94
N VAL A 206 38.61 -75.82 23.29
CA VAL A 206 39.12 -74.50 22.88
C VAL A 206 39.34 -74.44 21.36
N LYS A 207 39.89 -75.50 20.76
CA LYS A 207 40.09 -75.61 19.31
C LYS A 207 38.77 -75.52 18.55
N THR A 208 37.74 -76.23 19.01
CA THR A 208 36.41 -76.22 18.40
C THR A 208 35.72 -74.86 18.57
N GLU A 209 35.85 -74.23 19.75
CA GLU A 209 35.27 -72.92 20.03
C GLU A 209 35.89 -71.81 19.17
N VAL A 210 37.22 -71.73 19.12
CA VAL A 210 37.93 -70.76 18.27
C VAL A 210 37.69 -71.05 16.77
N GLY A 211 37.56 -72.32 16.39
CA GLY A 211 37.16 -72.70 15.02
C GLY A 211 35.75 -72.21 14.64
N LYS A 212 34.78 -72.25 15.58
CA LYS A 212 33.44 -71.69 15.39
C LYS A 212 33.47 -70.16 15.29
N GLU A 213 34.28 -69.48 16.11
CA GLU A 213 34.48 -68.03 16.03
C GLU A 213 35.00 -67.61 14.64
N VAL A 214 36.03 -68.30 14.11
CA VAL A 214 36.55 -68.06 12.75
C VAL A 214 35.49 -68.28 11.69
N ALA A 215 34.74 -69.39 11.78
CA ALA A 215 33.68 -69.69 10.81
C ALA A 215 32.57 -68.62 10.81
N ALA A 216 32.21 -68.09 11.98
CA ALA A 216 31.24 -67.00 12.11
C ALA A 216 31.78 -65.69 11.52
N ALA A 217 33.00 -65.30 11.88
CA ALA A 217 33.64 -64.09 11.36
C ALA A 217 33.84 -64.14 9.83
N ARG A 218 34.27 -65.29 9.29
CA ARG A 218 34.41 -65.50 7.85
C ARG A 218 33.08 -65.40 7.12
N ARG A 219 32.00 -65.97 7.69
CA ARG A 219 30.66 -65.85 7.12
C ARG A 219 30.20 -64.40 7.08
N LYS A 220 30.44 -63.64 8.16
CA LYS A 220 30.11 -62.21 8.24
C LYS A 220 30.88 -61.42 7.19
N GLN A 221 32.19 -61.63 7.06
CA GLN A 221 33.02 -61.00 6.04
C GLN A 221 32.51 -61.32 4.63
N HIS A 222 32.31 -62.59 4.30
CA HIS A 222 31.85 -63.01 2.97
C HIS A 222 30.47 -62.44 2.61
N LEU A 223 29.53 -62.40 3.57
CA LEU A 223 28.21 -61.82 3.32
C LEU A 223 28.30 -60.30 3.08
N SER A 224 29.09 -59.60 3.89
CA SER A 224 29.30 -58.15 3.73
C SER A 224 30.04 -57.79 2.45
N SER A 225 31.02 -58.59 2.00
CA SER A 225 31.73 -58.36 0.74
C SER A 225 30.83 -58.57 -0.47
N LEU A 226 30.01 -59.62 -0.50
CA LEU A 226 29.04 -59.85 -1.57
C LEU A 226 28.05 -58.69 -1.69
N GLN A 227 27.52 -58.19 -0.58
CA GLN A 227 26.63 -57.03 -0.57
C GLN A 227 27.33 -55.78 -1.08
N TYR A 228 28.57 -55.56 -0.65
CA TYR A 228 29.35 -54.40 -1.06
C TYR A 228 29.70 -54.43 -2.56
N TYR A 229 30.13 -55.57 -3.08
CA TYR A 229 30.48 -55.74 -4.50
C TYR A 229 29.25 -55.59 -5.39
N CYS A 230 28.11 -56.17 -4.98
CA CYS A 230 26.84 -55.96 -5.65
C CYS A 230 26.44 -54.48 -5.70
N ALA A 231 26.60 -53.76 -4.59
CA ALA A 231 26.28 -52.33 -4.52
C ALA A 231 27.16 -51.49 -5.45
N LEU A 232 28.47 -51.76 -5.47
CA LEU A 232 29.41 -51.08 -6.36
C LEU A 232 29.15 -51.40 -7.84
N ASN A 233 28.86 -52.66 -8.18
CA ASN A 233 28.46 -53.04 -9.54
C ASN A 233 27.16 -52.35 -9.98
N ALA A 234 26.16 -52.25 -9.09
CA ALA A 234 24.91 -51.55 -9.36
C ALA A 234 25.14 -50.03 -9.54
N LEU A 235 26.05 -49.44 -8.74
CA LEU A 235 26.40 -48.02 -8.81
C LEU A 235 26.92 -47.61 -10.20
N GLN A 236 27.63 -48.51 -10.90
CA GLN A 236 28.12 -48.25 -12.26
C GLN A 236 27.00 -47.99 -13.29
N TYR A 237 25.82 -48.57 -13.08
CA TYR A 237 24.64 -48.30 -13.90
C TYR A 237 23.85 -47.11 -13.38
N ARG A 238 23.68 -47.01 -12.05
CA ARG A 238 22.94 -45.89 -11.44
C ARG A 238 23.61 -44.54 -11.71
N LYS A 239 24.95 -44.47 -11.75
CA LYS A 239 25.66 -43.23 -12.10
C LYS A 239 25.28 -42.72 -13.49
N GLN A 240 25.08 -43.60 -14.47
CA GLN A 240 24.71 -43.21 -15.83
C GLN A 240 23.29 -42.64 -15.85
N MET A 241 22.33 -43.34 -15.22
CA MET A 241 20.94 -42.88 -15.15
C MET A 241 20.83 -41.55 -14.38
N ALA A 242 21.50 -41.46 -13.22
CA ALA A 242 21.45 -40.28 -12.36
C ALA A 242 22.02 -39.02 -13.01
N MET A 243 22.93 -39.13 -14.00
CA MET A 243 23.40 -37.98 -14.76
C MET A 243 22.48 -37.61 -15.92
N MET A 244 21.80 -38.58 -16.52
CA MET A 244 20.95 -38.35 -17.69
C MET A 244 19.54 -37.90 -17.33
N GLU A 245 18.92 -38.48 -16.31
CA GLU A 245 17.55 -38.14 -15.88
C GLU A 245 17.37 -36.63 -15.61
N PRO A 246 18.26 -35.95 -14.85
CA PRO A 246 18.16 -34.51 -14.63
C PRO A 246 18.24 -33.68 -15.90
N MET A 247 19.04 -34.12 -16.89
CA MET A 247 19.21 -33.41 -18.15
C MET A 247 17.96 -33.51 -19.02
N ILE A 248 17.30 -34.67 -19.02
CA ILE A 248 16.02 -34.87 -19.71
C ILE A 248 14.94 -34.00 -19.05
N GLY A 249 14.88 -33.99 -17.71
CA GLY A 249 13.96 -33.14 -16.95
C GLY A 249 14.15 -31.66 -17.26
N PHE A 250 15.39 -31.18 -17.17
CA PHE A 250 15.77 -29.82 -17.54
C PHE A 250 15.35 -29.47 -18.97
N ALA A 251 15.67 -30.33 -19.95
CA ALA A 251 15.37 -30.08 -21.36
C ALA A 251 13.86 -29.97 -21.62
N HIS A 252 13.04 -30.87 -21.06
CA HIS A 252 11.58 -30.77 -21.17
C HIS A 252 11.04 -29.50 -20.53
N GLY A 253 11.57 -29.10 -19.38
CA GLY A 253 11.23 -27.83 -18.73
C GLY A 253 11.47 -26.63 -19.63
N GLN A 254 12.67 -26.55 -20.22
CA GLN A 254 13.02 -25.48 -21.14
C GLN A 254 12.14 -25.47 -22.39
N ILE A 255 11.92 -26.63 -23.03
CA ILE A 255 11.07 -26.74 -24.22
C ILE A 255 9.65 -26.22 -23.92
N ASN A 256 9.06 -26.64 -22.80
CA ASN A 256 7.72 -26.21 -22.41
C ASN A 256 7.66 -24.69 -22.13
N PHE A 257 8.67 -24.17 -21.43
CA PHE A 257 8.78 -22.75 -21.12
C PHE A 257 8.86 -21.91 -22.40
N PHE A 258 9.80 -22.21 -23.28
CA PHE A 258 9.99 -21.45 -24.53
C PHE A 258 8.81 -21.60 -25.49
N LYS A 259 8.20 -22.78 -25.58
CA LYS A 259 7.02 -22.99 -26.43
C LYS A 259 5.85 -22.13 -25.97
N LYS A 260 5.48 -22.20 -24.69
CA LYS A 260 4.38 -21.38 -24.13
C LYS A 260 4.72 -19.89 -24.14
N GLY A 261 5.98 -19.53 -23.91
CA GLY A 261 6.45 -18.14 -24.01
C GLY A 261 6.31 -17.58 -25.42
N ALA A 262 6.65 -18.37 -26.45
CA ALA A 262 6.48 -17.96 -27.84
C ALA A 262 5.00 -17.82 -28.26
N GLU A 263 4.11 -18.64 -27.70
CA GLU A 263 2.66 -18.50 -27.89
C GLU A 263 2.12 -17.20 -27.26
N MET A 264 2.62 -16.85 -26.07
CA MET A 264 2.27 -15.61 -25.35
C MET A 264 2.77 -14.35 -26.07
N PHE A 265 4.05 -14.30 -26.42
CA PHE A 265 4.67 -13.17 -27.13
C PHE A 265 4.52 -13.33 -28.65
N SER A 266 3.27 -13.38 -29.10
CA SER A 266 2.89 -13.59 -30.50
C SER A 266 2.63 -12.28 -31.25
N LYS A 267 2.28 -12.36 -32.54
CA LYS A 267 1.99 -11.19 -33.39
C LYS A 267 0.96 -10.20 -32.81
N PRO A 268 -0.13 -10.64 -32.14
CA PRO A 268 -1.05 -9.70 -31.48
C PRO A 268 -0.37 -8.86 -30.40
N MET A 269 0.56 -9.44 -29.63
CA MET A 269 1.34 -8.70 -28.64
C MET A 269 2.23 -7.65 -29.33
N ASP A 270 2.90 -8.02 -30.43
CA ASP A 270 3.74 -7.11 -31.21
C ASP A 270 2.93 -5.93 -31.80
N SER A 271 1.71 -6.21 -32.28
CA SER A 271 0.78 -5.16 -32.72
C SER A 271 0.37 -4.22 -31.58
N PHE A 272 0.14 -4.74 -30.38
CA PHE A 272 -0.13 -3.93 -29.20
C PHE A 272 1.07 -3.06 -28.84
N LEU A 273 2.28 -3.63 -28.79
CA LEU A 273 3.51 -2.89 -28.50
C LEU A 273 3.75 -1.77 -29.52
N SER A 274 3.47 -2.02 -30.80
CA SER A 274 3.53 -1.01 -31.86
C SER A 274 2.55 0.13 -31.60
N SER A 275 1.29 -0.15 -31.23
CA SER A 275 0.33 0.90 -30.88
C SER A 275 0.72 1.71 -29.65
N VAL A 276 1.37 1.08 -28.65
CA VAL A 276 1.90 1.79 -27.48
C VAL A 276 3.08 2.67 -27.88
N ALA A 277 3.95 2.20 -28.79
CA ALA A 277 5.05 3.00 -29.29
C ALA A 277 4.56 4.24 -30.06
N ASP A 278 3.51 4.10 -30.87
CA ASP A 278 2.89 5.22 -31.57
C ASP A 278 2.27 6.24 -30.59
N MET A 279 1.63 5.76 -29.51
CA MET A 279 1.11 6.61 -28.43
C MET A 279 2.25 7.40 -27.76
N VAL A 280 3.36 6.75 -27.40
CA VAL A 280 4.54 7.40 -26.82
C VAL A 280 5.12 8.44 -27.79
N GLN A 281 5.18 8.12 -29.08
CA GLN A 281 5.67 9.05 -30.10
C GLN A 281 4.76 10.27 -30.23
N SER A 282 3.43 10.09 -30.15
CA SER A 282 2.47 11.19 -30.16
C SER A 282 2.69 12.13 -28.97
N ILE A 283 2.84 11.58 -27.76
CA ILE A 283 3.13 12.35 -26.55
C ILE A 283 4.46 13.11 -26.69
N GLN A 284 5.49 12.49 -27.25
CA GLN A 284 6.79 13.12 -27.46
C GLN A 284 6.71 14.31 -28.41
N VAL A 285 5.97 14.19 -29.52
CA VAL A 285 5.78 15.28 -30.49
C VAL A 285 5.01 16.44 -29.88
N GLU A 286 3.96 16.17 -29.11
CA GLU A 286 3.20 17.20 -28.41
C GLU A 286 4.05 17.92 -27.34
N LEU A 287 4.85 17.16 -26.60
CA LEU A 287 5.82 17.69 -25.63
C LEU A 287 6.81 18.65 -26.30
N GLU A 288 7.38 18.27 -27.44
CA GLU A 288 8.34 19.12 -28.17
C GLU A 288 7.68 20.40 -28.71
N ALA A 289 6.47 20.30 -29.23
CA ALA A 289 5.72 21.44 -29.74
C ALA A 289 5.39 22.45 -28.62
N GLU A 290 4.90 21.98 -27.47
CA GLU A 290 4.60 22.85 -26.33
C GLU A 290 5.88 23.37 -25.67
N ALA A 291 6.96 22.57 -25.61
CA ALA A 291 8.25 23.04 -25.11
C ALA A 291 8.80 24.20 -25.93
N GLU A 292 8.74 24.13 -27.26
CA GLU A 292 9.21 25.21 -28.13
C GLU A 292 8.34 26.48 -28.00
N LYS A 293 7.02 26.31 -27.95
CA LYS A 293 6.09 27.42 -27.70
C LYS A 293 6.34 28.10 -26.35
N MET A 294 6.58 27.31 -25.30
CA MET A 294 6.98 27.83 -23.98
C MET A 294 8.34 28.54 -24.04
N ARG A 295 9.31 28.01 -24.79
CA ARG A 295 10.63 28.63 -24.95
C ARG A 295 10.55 30.00 -25.62
N VAL A 296 9.75 30.13 -26.68
CA VAL A 296 9.52 31.42 -27.36
C VAL A 296 8.81 32.39 -26.43
N SER A 297 7.73 31.96 -25.77
CA SER A 297 6.99 32.79 -24.80
C SER A 297 7.90 33.27 -23.66
N GLN A 298 8.77 32.40 -23.15
CA GLN A 298 9.77 32.75 -22.14
C GLN A 298 10.73 33.81 -22.66
N GLN A 299 11.23 33.66 -23.88
CA GLN A 299 12.15 34.62 -24.49
C GLN A 299 11.49 36.00 -24.65
N GLU A 300 10.23 36.05 -25.08
CA GLU A 300 9.47 37.30 -25.23
C GLU A 300 9.25 37.99 -23.87
N LEU A 301 8.83 37.23 -22.85
CA LEU A 301 8.60 37.77 -21.49
C LEU A 301 9.88 38.27 -20.81
N LEU A 302 11.04 37.73 -21.18
CA LEU A 302 12.35 38.19 -20.69
C LEU A 302 12.88 39.39 -21.48
N SER A 303 12.34 39.67 -22.66
CA SER A 303 12.76 40.77 -23.55
C SER A 303 12.02 42.08 -23.24
N VAL A 304 11.88 42.41 -21.96
CA VAL A 304 11.28 43.67 -21.50
C VAL A 304 12.34 44.67 -21.05
N ASP A 305 12.00 45.95 -21.03
CA ASP A 305 12.90 47.02 -20.61
C ASP A 305 13.26 46.92 -19.11
N GLU A 306 14.48 47.34 -18.73
CA GLU A 306 14.96 47.28 -17.35
C GLU A 306 14.10 48.10 -16.37
N SER A 307 13.37 49.13 -16.87
CA SER A 307 12.41 49.90 -16.06
C SER A 307 11.27 49.07 -15.49
N VAL A 308 10.93 47.93 -16.10
CA VAL A 308 9.91 46.99 -15.58
C VAL A 308 10.37 46.31 -14.30
N TYR A 309 11.68 46.06 -14.17
CA TYR A 309 12.28 45.42 -13.00
C TYR A 309 12.80 46.42 -11.96
N THR A 310 13.00 47.67 -12.37
CA THR A 310 13.55 48.74 -11.51
C THR A 310 12.44 49.40 -10.69
N PRO A 311 12.43 49.25 -9.35
CA PRO A 311 11.40 49.89 -8.52
C PRO A 311 11.54 51.41 -8.60
N ASP A 312 10.40 52.10 -8.69
CA ASP A 312 10.34 53.56 -8.73
C ASP A 312 11.02 54.17 -9.97
N SER A 313 11.11 53.41 -11.07
CA SER A 313 11.66 53.88 -12.35
C SER A 313 10.92 55.08 -12.94
N ASP A 314 9.61 55.19 -12.66
CA ASP A 314 8.73 56.27 -13.11
C ASP A 314 8.61 57.42 -12.10
N VAL A 315 9.45 57.48 -11.06
CA VAL A 315 9.36 58.48 -9.97
C VAL A 315 9.32 59.94 -10.46
N ALA A 316 9.99 60.23 -11.58
CA ALA A 316 10.03 61.57 -12.18
C ALA A 316 8.69 61.98 -12.84
N ALA A 317 7.93 61.03 -13.36
CA ALA A 317 6.65 61.25 -14.05
C ALA A 317 5.70 60.05 -13.90
N PRO A 318 5.25 59.74 -12.66
CA PRO A 318 4.54 58.51 -12.38
C PRO A 318 3.15 58.52 -13.04
N GLN A 319 2.81 57.41 -13.71
CA GLN A 319 1.49 57.25 -14.34
C GLN A 319 0.53 56.58 -13.35
N ILE A 320 -0.18 57.40 -12.58
CA ILE A 320 -0.97 56.97 -11.41
C ILE A 320 -2.45 56.83 -11.79
N ASN A 321 -3.01 55.62 -11.65
CA ASN A 321 -4.44 55.42 -11.80
C ASN A 321 -5.19 55.64 -10.48
N ARG A 322 -5.91 56.76 -10.38
CA ARG A 322 -6.65 57.14 -9.15
C ARG A 322 -8.05 56.53 -9.04
N ASN A 323 -8.53 55.83 -10.07
CA ASN A 323 -9.90 55.32 -10.15
C ASN A 323 -9.99 53.80 -9.94
N LEU A 324 -8.92 53.18 -9.41
CA LEU A 324 -8.91 51.76 -9.12
C LEU A 324 -9.95 51.43 -8.05
N ILE A 325 -10.74 50.39 -8.29
CA ILE A 325 -11.68 49.78 -7.33
C ILE A 325 -11.23 48.38 -6.87
N GLN A 326 -10.06 47.97 -7.38
CA GLN A 326 -9.36 46.76 -7.00
C GLN A 326 -7.85 46.99 -7.17
N LYS A 327 -7.04 46.44 -6.28
CA LYS A 327 -5.58 46.42 -6.40
C LYS A 327 -5.00 45.17 -5.74
N ALA A 328 -3.92 44.66 -6.31
CA ALA A 328 -3.17 43.53 -5.78
C ALA A 328 -1.67 43.76 -6.00
N GLY A 329 -0.86 43.30 -5.06
CA GLY A 329 0.59 43.52 -5.08
C GLY A 329 1.25 43.25 -3.74
N TYR A 330 2.58 43.19 -3.73
CA TYR A 330 3.34 43.02 -2.49
C TYR A 330 3.45 44.33 -1.71
N LEU A 331 3.25 44.26 -0.40
CA LEU A 331 3.49 45.35 0.54
C LEU A 331 4.27 44.82 1.74
N ASN A 332 5.01 45.68 2.43
CA ASN A 332 5.56 45.33 3.74
C ASN A 332 4.59 45.73 4.85
N LEU A 333 4.13 44.76 5.63
CA LEU A 333 3.29 44.96 6.80
C LEU A 333 4.16 45.21 8.03
N ARG A 334 3.87 46.29 8.76
CA ARG A 334 4.50 46.55 10.05
C ARG A 334 3.81 45.76 11.16
N ASN A 335 4.57 44.88 11.81
CA ASN A 335 4.16 44.15 13.01
C ASN A 335 4.83 44.77 14.23
N LYS A 336 4.04 45.28 15.18
CA LYS A 336 4.56 45.83 16.43
C LYS A 336 4.39 44.81 17.55
N THR A 337 5.47 44.16 17.95
CA THR A 337 5.49 43.20 19.06
C THR A 337 5.94 43.90 20.33
N GLY A 338 5.01 44.36 21.16
CA GLY A 338 5.32 45.10 22.40
C GLY A 338 5.51 46.62 22.20
N LEU A 339 6.13 47.30 23.17
CA LEU A 339 6.21 48.77 23.15
C LEU A 339 7.29 49.33 22.22
N VAL A 340 8.40 48.61 22.00
CA VAL A 340 9.60 49.13 21.33
C VAL A 340 9.98 48.36 20.07
N THR A 341 9.79 47.03 20.04
CA THR A 341 10.20 46.19 18.91
C THR A 341 9.17 46.18 17.78
N THR A 342 9.64 46.44 16.57
CA THR A 342 8.85 46.39 15.34
C THR A 342 9.56 45.53 14.30
N THR A 343 8.78 44.80 13.52
CA THR A 343 9.25 44.01 12.38
C THR A 343 8.44 44.36 11.14
N TRP A 344 9.02 44.14 9.98
CA TRP A 344 8.37 44.38 8.69
C TRP A 344 8.39 43.09 7.87
N GLU A 345 7.23 42.70 7.35
CA GLU A 345 7.06 41.44 6.64
C GLU A 345 6.48 41.68 5.24
N ARG A 346 7.17 41.18 4.20
CA ARG A 346 6.72 41.32 2.81
C ARG A 346 5.67 40.26 2.48
N LEU A 347 4.43 40.69 2.34
CA LEU A 347 3.28 39.82 2.10
C LEU A 347 2.51 40.27 0.85
N TYR A 348 1.76 39.36 0.23
CA TYR A 348 0.94 39.69 -0.94
C TYR A 348 -0.43 40.17 -0.48
N PHE A 349 -0.82 41.38 -0.88
CA PHE A 349 -2.10 41.97 -0.53
C PHE A 349 -2.99 42.07 -1.76
N PHE A 350 -4.30 41.92 -1.57
CA PHE A 350 -5.27 42.13 -2.61
C PHE A 350 -6.62 42.56 -2.01
N THR A 351 -7.36 43.36 -2.76
CA THR A 351 -8.70 43.80 -2.35
C THR A 351 -9.76 42.85 -2.90
N GLN A 352 -10.66 42.36 -2.06
CA GLN A 352 -11.73 41.44 -2.46
C GLN A 352 -13.03 41.77 -1.71
N GLY A 353 -14.11 42.08 -2.45
CA GLY A 353 -15.44 42.26 -1.84
C GLY A 353 -15.50 43.32 -0.73
N GLY A 354 -14.80 44.45 -0.88
CA GLY A 354 -14.72 45.49 0.16
C GLY A 354 -13.68 45.24 1.24
N ASN A 355 -12.99 44.09 1.22
CA ASN A 355 -11.99 43.72 2.21
C ASN A 355 -10.56 43.82 1.67
N LEU A 356 -9.60 44.03 2.57
CA LEU A 356 -8.18 43.84 2.32
C LEU A 356 -7.75 42.46 2.81
N MET A 357 -7.32 41.63 1.86
CA MET A 357 -6.83 40.28 2.08
C MET A 357 -5.30 40.25 2.02
N CYS A 358 -4.71 39.28 2.70
CA CYS A 358 -3.26 39.04 2.71
C CYS A 358 -2.93 37.55 2.59
N GLN A 359 -2.06 37.21 1.64
CA GLN A 359 -1.56 35.87 1.43
C GLN A 359 -0.03 35.83 1.57
N PRO A 360 0.50 35.12 2.58
CA PRO A 360 1.92 34.83 2.66
C PRO A 360 2.39 33.94 1.51
N ARG A 361 3.65 34.09 1.08
CA ARG A 361 4.25 33.20 0.08
C ARG A 361 4.31 31.77 0.62
N GLY A 362 3.68 30.83 -0.07
CA GLY A 362 3.60 29.42 0.33
C GLY A 362 2.31 29.03 1.05
N ALA A 363 1.41 29.99 1.34
CA ALA A 363 0.08 29.71 1.84
C ALA A 363 -0.89 29.38 0.69
N VAL A 364 -1.79 28.40 0.90
CA VAL A 364 -2.80 27.99 -0.10
C VAL A 364 -3.89 29.06 -0.29
N ALA A 365 -4.19 29.83 0.75
CA ALA A 365 -5.23 30.87 0.72
C ALA A 365 -4.81 32.13 1.47
N GLY A 366 -5.39 33.28 1.09
CA GLY A 366 -5.24 34.56 1.78
C GLY A 366 -6.21 34.70 2.95
N GLY A 367 -5.75 35.33 4.03
CA GLY A 367 -6.57 35.69 5.19
C GLY A 367 -7.09 37.12 5.11
N LEU A 368 -8.24 37.37 5.73
CA LEU A 368 -8.78 38.72 5.93
C LEU A 368 -7.90 39.49 6.92
N ILE A 369 -7.42 40.67 6.52
CA ILE A 369 -6.63 41.56 7.39
C ILE A 369 -7.48 42.72 7.90
N GLN A 370 -8.23 43.37 7.02
CA GLN A 370 -8.97 44.57 7.36
C GLN A 370 -10.21 44.69 6.47
N ASP A 371 -11.37 44.87 7.08
CA ASP A 371 -12.55 45.35 6.38
C ASP A 371 -12.34 46.83 6.04
N LEU A 372 -12.45 47.20 4.76
CA LEU A 372 -12.20 48.56 4.29
C LEU A 372 -13.45 49.44 4.36
N ASP A 373 -14.61 48.88 4.74
CA ASP A 373 -15.82 49.65 4.93
C ASP A 373 -15.60 50.77 5.96
N ASN A 374 -15.93 52.00 5.58
CA ASN A 374 -15.69 53.21 6.39
C ASN A 374 -14.26 53.42 6.94
N CYS A 375 -13.26 52.69 6.43
CA CYS A 375 -11.87 52.94 6.79
C CYS A 375 -11.34 54.21 6.13
N SER A 376 -10.46 54.95 6.81
CA SER A 376 -9.72 56.04 6.18
C SER A 376 -8.27 55.66 5.97
N VAL A 377 -7.70 56.01 4.83
CA VAL A 377 -6.31 55.69 4.47
C VAL A 377 -5.54 56.95 4.13
N MET A 378 -4.32 57.07 4.64
CA MET A 378 -3.46 58.22 4.43
C MET A 378 -1.98 57.83 4.41
N ALA A 379 -1.16 58.60 3.69
CA ALA A 379 0.29 58.48 3.76
C ALA A 379 0.79 58.88 5.16
N VAL A 380 1.78 58.16 5.69
CA VAL A 380 2.35 58.41 7.02
C VAL A 380 3.86 58.27 7.01
N ASP A 381 4.54 59.09 7.81
CA ASP A 381 5.96 58.92 8.10
C ASP A 381 6.13 57.89 9.22
N CYS A 382 6.84 56.78 8.95
CA CYS A 382 7.04 55.70 9.91
C CYS A 382 8.46 55.16 9.82
N GLU A 383 9.24 55.27 10.90
CA GLU A 383 10.60 54.70 11.01
C GLU A 383 11.55 55.11 9.85
N ASP A 384 11.40 56.34 9.32
CA ASP A 384 12.17 56.86 8.18
C ASP A 384 12.08 55.98 6.91
N ARG A 385 10.98 55.23 6.77
CA ARG A 385 10.70 54.40 5.58
C ARG A 385 9.88 55.16 4.56
N ARG A 386 10.33 55.10 3.30
CA ARG A 386 9.63 55.68 2.15
C ARG A 386 8.31 54.94 1.88
N TYR A 387 7.33 55.67 1.35
CA TYR A 387 6.09 55.11 0.79
C TYR A 387 5.24 54.30 1.78
N CYS A 388 5.25 54.74 3.06
CA CYS A 388 4.37 54.19 4.08
C CYS A 388 2.98 54.85 4.05
N PHE A 389 1.95 54.05 4.30
CA PHE A 389 0.58 54.51 4.48
C PHE A 389 -0.10 53.71 5.58
N GLN A 390 -1.07 54.33 6.24
CA GLN A 390 -1.82 53.74 7.34
C GLN A 390 -3.29 53.68 6.99
N ILE A 391 -3.89 52.53 7.25
CA ILE A 391 -5.34 52.36 7.24
C ILE A 391 -5.83 52.51 8.67
N THR A 392 -6.82 53.36 8.88
CA THR A 392 -7.44 53.63 10.17
C THR A 392 -8.86 53.10 10.17
N THR A 393 -9.20 52.41 11.25
CA THR A 393 -10.52 51.79 11.42
C THR A 393 -11.60 52.86 11.65
N PRO A 394 -12.89 52.56 11.37
CA PRO A 394 -14.00 53.51 11.56
C PRO A 394 -14.10 54.07 12.98
N ASN A 395 -13.65 53.30 13.97
CA ASN A 395 -13.66 53.68 15.39
C ASN A 395 -12.52 54.66 15.78
N GLY A 396 -11.76 55.17 14.81
CA GLY A 396 -10.65 56.11 15.02
C GLY A 396 -9.41 55.50 15.67
N LYS A 397 -9.37 54.17 15.89
CA LYS A 397 -8.18 53.47 16.39
C LYS A 397 -7.14 53.38 15.27
N SER A 398 -5.88 53.60 15.64
CA SER A 398 -4.72 53.42 14.75
C SER A 398 -4.71 52.00 14.20
N GLY A 399 -4.94 51.83 12.91
CA GLY A 399 -4.93 50.53 12.25
C GLY A 399 -3.56 50.18 11.68
N ILE A 400 -3.54 49.31 10.68
CA ILE A 400 -2.32 48.73 10.11
C ILE A 400 -1.50 49.73 9.31
N ILE A 401 -0.16 49.56 9.35
CA ILE A 401 0.79 50.36 8.56
C ILE A 401 1.42 49.45 7.52
N LEU A 402 1.37 49.91 6.26
CA LEU A 402 1.85 49.21 5.09
C LEU A 402 2.89 50.08 4.37
N GLN A 403 3.78 49.43 3.63
CA GLN A 403 4.81 50.10 2.83
C GLN A 403 4.79 49.56 1.39
N ALA A 404 4.71 50.48 0.43
CA ALA A 404 4.86 50.20 -1.01
C ALA A 404 6.32 50.42 -1.48
N GLU A 405 6.66 49.95 -2.67
CA GLU A 405 8.03 50.03 -3.21
C GLU A 405 8.28 51.25 -4.11
N SER A 406 7.23 51.90 -4.63
CA SER A 406 7.32 53.09 -5.49
C SER A 406 6.28 54.15 -5.14
N ARG A 407 6.49 55.38 -5.63
CA ARG A 407 5.52 56.47 -5.48
C ARG A 407 4.19 56.15 -6.15
N LYS A 408 4.24 55.57 -7.35
CA LYS A 408 3.04 55.15 -8.09
C LYS A 408 2.24 54.12 -7.28
N GLU A 409 2.89 53.06 -6.81
CA GLU A 409 2.21 52.01 -6.04
C GLU A 409 1.58 52.59 -4.76
N ASN A 410 2.29 53.47 -4.05
CA ASN A 410 1.77 54.12 -2.85
C ASN A 410 0.49 54.93 -3.11
N GLU A 411 0.51 55.83 -4.10
CA GLU A 411 -0.66 56.65 -4.42
C GLU A 411 -1.83 55.78 -4.94
N GLU A 412 -1.55 54.76 -5.77
CA GLU A 412 -2.59 53.85 -6.27
C GLU A 412 -3.23 53.00 -5.16
N TRP A 413 -2.45 52.50 -4.20
CA TRP A 413 -2.99 51.78 -3.03
C TRP A 413 -3.90 52.66 -2.18
N ILE A 414 -3.46 53.90 -1.88
CA ILE A 414 -4.25 54.88 -1.12
C ILE A 414 -5.54 55.23 -1.88
N CYS A 415 -5.47 55.48 -3.19
CA CYS A 415 -6.64 55.78 -4.01
C CYS A 415 -7.61 54.59 -4.07
N ALA A 416 -7.11 53.37 -4.31
CA ALA A 416 -7.94 52.18 -4.38
C ALA A 416 -8.71 51.92 -3.09
N ILE A 417 -8.04 51.99 -1.94
CA ILE A 417 -8.68 51.80 -0.63
C ILE A 417 -9.70 52.90 -0.35
N ASN A 418 -9.39 54.16 -0.65
CA ASN A 418 -10.35 55.27 -0.51
C ASN A 418 -11.59 55.09 -1.39
N ASN A 419 -11.41 54.62 -2.63
CA ASN A 419 -12.53 54.38 -3.55
C ASN A 419 -13.43 53.25 -3.05
N ILE A 420 -12.84 52.15 -2.57
CA ILE A 420 -13.57 51.01 -1.99
C ILE A 420 -14.35 51.46 -0.75
N SER A 421 -13.69 52.17 0.18
CA SER A 421 -14.32 52.67 1.40
C SER A 421 -15.52 53.59 1.13
N ARG A 422 -15.44 54.43 0.09
CA ARG A 422 -16.50 55.39 -0.27
C ARG A 422 -17.63 54.78 -1.10
N GLN A 423 -17.35 53.77 -1.93
CA GLN A 423 -18.33 53.19 -2.86
C GLN A 423 -19.49 52.47 -2.15
N ILE A 424 -19.31 52.05 -0.90
CA ILE A 424 -20.37 51.41 -0.11
C ILE A 424 -21.44 52.43 0.33
N TYR A 425 -21.10 53.72 0.49
CA TYR A 425 -22.00 54.74 1.06
C TYR A 425 -22.63 55.71 0.06
N LEU A 426 -22.13 55.80 -1.18
CA LEU A 426 -22.53 56.83 -2.15
C LEU A 426 -23.34 56.31 -3.36
N THR A 427 -23.85 55.08 -3.31
CA THR A 427 -24.64 54.50 -4.40
C THR A 427 -26.10 54.31 -3.99
N ASP A 428 -27.04 54.76 -4.83
CA ASP A 428 -28.50 54.66 -4.61
C ASP A 428 -29.02 53.19 -4.55
N ASN A 429 -28.16 52.21 -4.85
CA ASN A 429 -28.42 50.78 -4.73
C ASN A 429 -27.16 50.02 -4.25
N PRO A 430 -26.96 49.86 -2.93
CA PRO A 430 -25.78 49.20 -2.34
C PRO A 430 -25.72 47.69 -2.66
N GLU A 431 -26.86 47.02 -2.89
CA GLU A 431 -26.91 45.60 -3.27
C GLU A 431 -26.28 45.34 -4.64
N ALA A 432 -26.56 46.17 -5.66
CA ALA A 432 -26.03 45.99 -7.01
C ALA A 432 -24.50 46.18 -7.08
N VAL A 433 -23.93 47.06 -6.23
CA VAL A 433 -22.49 47.31 -6.16
C VAL A 433 -21.77 46.22 -5.37
N ALA A 434 -22.36 45.75 -4.27
CA ALA A 434 -21.87 44.59 -3.54
C ALA A 434 -21.86 43.33 -4.42
N ILE A 435 -22.91 43.10 -5.22
CA ILE A 435 -22.97 42.01 -6.20
C ILE A 435 -21.85 42.15 -7.23
N LYS A 436 -21.60 43.35 -7.78
CA LYS A 436 -20.54 43.59 -8.79
C LYS A 436 -19.13 43.39 -8.22
N LEU A 437 -18.85 43.89 -7.01
CA LEU A 437 -17.59 43.68 -6.29
C LEU A 437 -17.36 42.19 -5.96
N ASN A 438 -18.42 41.46 -5.63
CA ASN A 438 -18.36 40.03 -5.31
C ASN A 438 -18.26 39.15 -6.58
N GLN A 439 -18.83 39.57 -7.71
CA GLN A 439 -18.74 38.87 -8.99
C GLN A 439 -17.30 38.89 -9.56
N THR A 440 -16.56 39.99 -9.37
CA THR A 440 -15.13 40.08 -9.72
C THR A 440 -14.24 39.31 -8.74
N ALA A 441 -14.63 39.26 -7.46
CA ALA A 441 -13.98 38.44 -6.43
C ALA A 441 -14.06 36.93 -6.72
N LEU A 442 -15.18 36.43 -7.26
CA LEU A 442 -15.34 35.05 -7.69
C LEU A 442 -14.45 34.68 -8.90
N GLN A 443 -14.21 35.64 -9.80
CA GLN A 443 -13.32 35.48 -10.97
C GLN A 443 -11.82 35.57 -10.60
N ALA A 444 -11.47 36.25 -9.51
CA ALA A 444 -10.09 36.37 -9.03
C ALA A 444 -9.62 35.19 -8.15
N VAL A 445 -10.56 34.43 -7.57
CA VAL A 445 -10.27 33.27 -6.69
C VAL A 445 -10.50 31.92 -7.38
N THR A 446 -10.97 31.93 -8.63
CA THR A 446 -10.92 30.73 -9.47
C THR A 446 -9.52 30.63 -10.10
N PRO A 447 -8.72 29.59 -9.83
CA PRO A 447 -7.60 29.28 -10.70
C PRO A 447 -8.17 29.08 -12.11
N ILE A 448 -7.57 29.72 -13.12
CA ILE A 448 -7.82 29.36 -14.51
C ILE A 448 -7.21 27.97 -14.70
N THR A 449 -7.96 26.93 -14.32
CA THR A 449 -7.72 25.59 -14.87
C THR A 449 -8.19 25.67 -16.30
N SER A 450 -7.24 25.87 -17.21
CA SER A 450 -7.44 25.75 -18.65
C SER A 450 -7.78 24.29 -19.00
N PHE A 451 -9.00 23.87 -18.70
CA PHE A 451 -9.67 22.70 -19.25
C PHE A 451 -11.15 23.00 -19.43
N GLY A 452 -11.44 24.07 -20.17
CA GLY A 452 -12.75 24.28 -20.78
C GLY A 452 -12.77 23.60 -22.15
N LYS A 453 -13.44 22.45 -22.27
CA LYS A 453 -13.86 21.92 -23.58
C LYS A 453 -14.60 23.02 -24.33
N LYS A 454 -14.11 23.36 -25.53
CA LYS A 454 -14.77 24.27 -26.49
C LYS A 454 -16.22 23.82 -26.68
N GLN A 455 -17.17 24.56 -26.12
CA GLN A 455 -18.51 24.65 -26.66
C GLN A 455 -18.49 25.77 -27.70
N GLU A 456 -18.60 25.38 -28.97
CA GLU A 456 -18.79 26.31 -30.08
C GLU A 456 -20.11 27.04 -29.90
N SER A 457 -20.04 28.35 -29.65
CA SER A 457 -21.16 29.27 -29.82
C SER A 457 -20.88 30.15 -31.04
N SER A 458 -21.46 29.82 -32.19
CA SER A 458 -21.50 30.71 -33.36
C SER A 458 -22.73 31.62 -33.27
N CYS A 459 -22.48 32.93 -33.43
CA CYS A 459 -23.50 33.98 -33.47
C CYS A 459 -24.31 33.98 -34.79
N PRO A 460 -25.49 34.63 -34.80
CA PRO A 460 -26.51 34.45 -35.82
C PRO A 460 -26.42 35.49 -36.96
N SER A 461 -26.83 35.11 -38.18
CA SER A 461 -27.79 35.88 -39.00
C SER A 461 -27.98 35.36 -40.43
N GLN A 462 -29.26 35.22 -40.77
CA GLN A 462 -29.93 35.48 -42.06
C GLN A 462 -29.94 34.44 -43.20
N ASN A 463 -31.13 33.86 -43.32
CA ASN A 463 -32.03 33.88 -44.49
C ASN A 463 -31.94 32.82 -45.61
N LEU A 464 -33.09 32.13 -45.72
CA LEU A 464 -33.89 31.79 -46.91
C LEU A 464 -33.73 30.40 -47.57
N LYS A 465 -34.86 29.67 -47.44
CA LYS A 465 -35.63 28.89 -48.44
C LYS A 465 -35.59 27.35 -48.38
N ASN A 466 -36.74 26.84 -47.93
CA ASN A 466 -37.56 25.71 -48.41
C ASN A 466 -36.94 24.70 -49.39
N SER A 467 -37.05 23.41 -49.03
CA SER A 467 -37.68 22.39 -49.89
C SER A 467 -38.10 21.16 -49.08
N GLU A 468 -39.22 20.59 -49.49
CA GLU A 468 -40.02 19.54 -48.86
C GLU A 468 -39.52 18.12 -49.14
N MET A 469 -40.15 17.18 -48.41
CA MET A 469 -40.45 15.77 -48.77
C MET A 469 -39.46 14.63 -48.45
N GLU A 470 -39.97 13.77 -47.54
CA GLU A 470 -40.23 12.32 -47.70
C GLU A 470 -39.32 11.26 -47.04
N ASN A 471 -39.98 10.56 -46.11
CA ASN A 471 -40.11 9.10 -45.93
C ASN A 471 -39.15 8.29 -45.03
N GLU A 472 -39.79 7.86 -43.93
CA GLU A 472 -39.98 6.49 -43.40
C GLU A 472 -38.86 5.73 -42.64
N ASN A 473 -39.21 5.51 -41.36
CA ASN A 473 -39.12 4.27 -40.57
C ASN A 473 -37.74 3.62 -40.31
N ASP A 474 -37.28 3.71 -39.06
CA ASP A 474 -37.26 2.50 -38.23
C ASP A 474 -37.18 2.76 -36.71
N LYS A 475 -37.84 1.87 -35.96
CA LYS A 475 -38.07 1.92 -34.51
C LYS A 475 -36.79 1.64 -33.72
N ILE A 476 -36.44 2.51 -32.76
CA ILE A 476 -35.57 2.17 -31.63
C ILE A 476 -36.20 2.63 -30.32
N VAL A 477 -36.33 1.68 -29.40
CA VAL A 477 -36.86 1.78 -28.02
C VAL A 477 -36.01 2.75 -27.17
N PRO A 478 -36.59 3.70 -26.41
CA PRO A 478 -35.81 4.50 -25.46
C PRO A 478 -35.65 3.74 -24.15
N LYS A 479 -34.39 3.42 -23.81
CA LYS A 479 -33.99 2.94 -22.48
C LYS A 479 -33.93 4.14 -21.54
N ALA A 480 -34.64 4.06 -20.43
CA ALA A 480 -34.81 5.12 -19.45
C ALA A 480 -33.47 5.65 -18.90
N THR A 481 -33.24 6.95 -19.05
CA THR A 481 -32.26 7.73 -18.30
C THR A 481 -32.81 7.98 -16.91
N ALA A 482 -32.11 7.48 -15.88
CA ALA A 482 -32.38 7.81 -14.48
C ALA A 482 -32.10 9.31 -14.25
N ARG A 483 -33.09 10.05 -13.75
CA ARG A 483 -32.95 11.44 -13.32
C ARG A 483 -32.25 11.48 -11.95
N LEU A 484 -31.25 12.34 -11.79
CA LEU A 484 -30.71 12.73 -10.48
C LEU A 484 -31.80 13.55 -9.74
N PRO A 485 -32.04 13.33 -8.44
CA PRO A 485 -33.02 14.10 -7.67
C PRO A 485 -32.57 15.56 -7.51
N GLU A 486 -33.51 16.50 -7.61
CA GLU A 486 -33.25 17.94 -7.45
C GLU A 486 -32.95 18.27 -5.97
N ALA A 487 -32.03 19.21 -5.71
CA ALA A 487 -31.53 19.53 -4.37
C ALA A 487 -32.63 19.92 -3.35
N GLU A 488 -33.78 20.39 -3.84
CA GLU A 488 -34.95 20.81 -3.04
C GLU A 488 -35.74 19.62 -2.44
N GLU A 489 -35.56 18.41 -2.98
CA GLU A 489 -36.13 17.17 -2.45
C GLU A 489 -35.35 16.64 -1.23
N LEU A 490 -34.06 16.99 -1.09
CA LEU A 490 -33.19 16.45 -0.03
C LEU A 490 -33.14 17.32 1.23
N ILE A 491 -33.08 18.64 1.07
CA ILE A 491 -33.02 19.62 2.17
C ILE A 491 -34.00 20.75 1.88
N ALA A 492 -34.82 21.16 2.86
CA ALA A 492 -35.76 22.26 2.65
C ALA A 492 -35.01 23.60 2.48
N PRO A 493 -35.35 24.42 1.46
CA PRO A 493 -34.81 25.77 1.35
C PRO A 493 -35.04 26.57 2.64
N GLY A 494 -33.99 27.20 3.16
CA GLY A 494 -34.06 27.98 4.41
C GLY A 494 -33.89 27.17 5.71
N THR A 495 -33.53 25.88 5.63
CA THR A 495 -33.19 25.07 6.82
C THR A 495 -32.00 25.70 7.57
N PRO A 496 -32.12 25.97 8.88
CA PRO A 496 -31.03 26.58 9.65
C PRO A 496 -29.84 25.62 9.76
N ILE A 497 -28.63 26.18 9.63
CA ILE A 497 -27.37 25.46 9.85
C ILE A 497 -26.84 25.82 11.24
N GLN A 498 -26.55 24.80 12.05
CA GLN A 498 -25.97 24.95 13.38
C GLN A 498 -24.46 24.73 13.32
N PHE A 499 -23.69 25.69 13.84
CA PHE A 499 -22.22 25.66 13.83
C PHE A 499 -21.59 25.25 15.16
N ASP A 500 -22.39 25.17 16.23
CA ASP A 500 -21.97 24.74 17.56
C ASP A 500 -22.74 23.48 17.97
N ILE A 501 -22.02 22.41 18.31
CA ILE A 501 -22.62 21.13 18.71
C ILE A 501 -23.17 21.13 20.15
N VAL A 502 -23.07 22.26 20.86
CA VAL A 502 -23.48 22.41 22.25
C VAL A 502 -24.91 22.96 22.30
N LEU A 503 -25.86 22.15 22.77
CA LEU A 503 -27.15 22.63 23.25
C LEU A 503 -26.93 23.37 24.57
N PRO A 504 -27.32 24.65 24.73
CA PRO A 504 -27.40 25.28 26.03
C PRO A 504 -28.71 24.84 26.73
N ALA A 505 -28.85 23.57 27.10
CA ALA A 505 -29.88 23.08 28.05
C ALA A 505 -29.81 21.55 28.26
N THR A 506 -28.87 21.05 29.06
CA THR A 506 -29.05 19.75 29.77
C THR A 506 -28.32 19.66 31.13
N GLU A 507 -27.53 20.67 31.52
CA GLU A 507 -26.79 20.65 32.80
C GLU A 507 -27.66 20.81 34.08
N PHE A 508 -29.00 20.85 34.00
CA PHE A 508 -29.84 21.18 35.16
C PHE A 508 -30.87 20.12 35.60
N LEU A 509 -30.89 18.90 35.04
CA LEU A 509 -31.87 17.88 35.48
C LEU A 509 -31.31 16.66 36.22
N ASP A 510 -30.00 16.38 36.18
CA ASP A 510 -29.45 15.18 36.84
C ASP A 510 -28.77 15.43 38.20
N GLN A 511 -28.74 16.66 38.71
CA GLN A 511 -28.15 16.95 40.03
C GLN A 511 -29.05 16.64 41.24
N ASN A 512 -30.23 16.05 41.05
CA ASN A 512 -31.16 15.77 42.15
C ASN A 512 -31.40 14.28 42.41
N ARG A 513 -30.33 13.48 42.48
CA ARG A 513 -30.29 12.27 43.31
C ARG A 513 -28.90 12.04 43.92
N GLY A 514 -28.75 12.41 45.20
CA GLY A 514 -27.86 11.68 46.13
C GLY A 514 -26.39 12.12 46.22
N SER A 515 -26.18 13.21 46.96
CA SER A 515 -24.99 13.62 47.71
C SER A 515 -23.97 12.51 48.09
N ARG A 516 -22.66 12.79 47.93
CA ARG A 516 -21.62 12.51 48.94
C ARG A 516 -20.42 13.46 48.79
N ARG A 517 -20.14 14.21 49.86
CA ARG A 517 -18.99 15.12 50.03
C ARG A 517 -17.70 14.33 50.26
N THR A 518 -16.60 14.75 49.66
CA THR A 518 -15.23 14.23 49.92
C THR A 518 -14.50 15.12 50.94
N ASN A 519 -13.83 14.48 51.91
CA ASN A 519 -13.00 15.09 52.97
C ASN A 519 -11.51 15.06 52.54
N PRO A 520 -10.60 15.90 53.10
CA PRO A 520 -9.31 16.25 52.49
C PRO A 520 -8.11 15.37 52.91
N PHE A 521 -8.35 14.15 53.40
CA PHE A 521 -7.26 13.20 53.70
C PHE A 521 -7.54 11.90 52.98
N GLY A 522 -6.78 11.67 51.90
CA GLY A 522 -6.86 10.49 51.07
C GLY A 522 -6.49 9.23 51.83
N GLU A 523 -7.40 8.26 51.81
CA GLU A 523 -7.21 6.85 51.44
C GLU A 523 -8.43 6.06 51.93
N THR A 524 -9.17 5.44 51.00
CA THR A 524 -9.68 4.07 51.13
C THR A 524 -9.97 3.53 49.73
N GLU A 525 -9.26 2.45 49.44
CA GLU A 525 -9.53 1.33 48.55
C GLU A 525 -10.99 1.21 48.05
N ASP A 526 -11.16 1.41 46.74
CA ASP A 526 -11.97 0.55 45.88
C ASP A 526 -11.39 0.70 44.45
N GLU A 527 -10.51 -0.23 44.10
CA GLU A 527 -10.13 -0.52 42.72
C GLU A 527 -11.38 -1.08 42.01
N SER A 528 -12.22 -0.17 41.51
CA SER A 528 -13.15 -0.46 40.44
C SER A 528 -13.15 0.72 39.49
N PHE A 529 -12.11 0.80 38.66
CA PHE A 529 -12.31 1.24 37.29
C PHE A 529 -13.50 0.44 36.75
N PRO A 530 -14.46 1.04 36.00
CA PRO A 530 -15.40 0.21 35.27
C PRO A 530 -14.55 -0.61 34.30
N GLU A 531 -14.34 -1.87 34.67
CA GLU A 531 -13.76 -2.87 33.82
C GLU A 531 -14.50 -2.82 32.49
N ALA A 532 -13.70 -2.80 31.44
CA ALA A 532 -14.01 -3.25 30.09
C ALA A 532 -15.26 -4.15 30.01
N GLU A 533 -16.44 -3.54 29.88
CA GLU A 533 -17.57 -4.19 29.23
C GLU A 533 -17.28 -4.16 27.71
N ASP A 534 -16.65 -5.23 27.24
CA ASP A 534 -16.73 -5.81 25.89
C ASP A 534 -17.19 -4.89 24.74
N SER A 535 -16.42 -3.85 24.42
CA SER A 535 -16.49 -3.21 23.11
C SER A 535 -15.43 -3.84 22.21
N LEU A 536 -15.84 -4.85 21.43
CA LEU A 536 -15.06 -5.50 20.35
C LEU A 536 -14.42 -4.50 19.36
N LEU A 537 -14.84 -3.23 19.41
CA LEU A 537 -14.32 -2.13 18.61
C LEU A 537 -14.19 -0.86 19.47
N GLN A 538 -12.99 -0.28 19.52
CA GLN A 538 -12.75 1.07 20.05
C GLN A 538 -11.72 1.79 19.17
N GLN A 539 -12.17 2.72 18.33
CA GLN A 539 -11.31 3.52 17.46
C GLN A 539 -11.53 5.02 17.73
N MET A 540 -10.43 5.77 17.84
CA MET A 540 -10.46 7.21 18.13
C MET A 540 -9.91 8.01 16.94
N PHE A 541 -10.62 9.08 16.56
CA PHE A 541 -10.27 9.99 15.49
C PHE A 541 -10.30 11.44 15.98
N ILE A 542 -9.42 12.31 15.48
CA ILE A 542 -9.48 13.74 15.79
C ILE A 542 -10.30 14.42 14.70
N VAL A 543 -11.41 15.03 15.08
CA VAL A 543 -12.35 15.66 14.16
C VAL A 543 -12.66 17.09 14.58
N ARG A 544 -13.04 17.91 13.61
CA ARG A 544 -13.51 19.28 13.79
C ARG A 544 -14.94 19.36 13.31
N PHE A 545 -15.84 19.80 14.18
CA PHE A 545 -17.23 19.98 13.80
C PHE A 545 -17.36 21.16 12.83
N LEU A 546 -17.96 20.93 11.66
CA LEU A 546 -18.18 21.94 10.63
C LEU A 546 -19.59 22.50 10.69
N GLY A 547 -20.58 21.65 10.96
CA GLY A 547 -21.96 22.07 11.16
C GLY A 547 -22.93 20.91 11.09
N SER A 548 -24.17 21.17 11.49
CA SER A 548 -25.29 20.23 11.37
C SER A 548 -26.52 20.93 10.82
N MET A 549 -27.37 20.16 10.15
CA MET A 549 -28.65 20.65 9.64
C MET A 549 -29.67 19.53 9.54
N ALA A 550 -30.95 19.88 9.65
CA ALA A 550 -32.05 18.93 9.46
C ALA A 550 -32.17 18.52 7.99
N VAL A 551 -32.56 17.27 7.74
CA VAL A 551 -32.70 16.71 6.39
C VAL A 551 -34.04 15.99 6.23
N LYS A 552 -34.53 15.86 5.00
CA LYS A 552 -35.86 15.27 4.74
C LYS A 552 -35.85 13.75 4.56
N THR A 553 -34.69 13.17 4.25
CA THR A 553 -34.56 11.75 3.91
C THR A 553 -33.21 11.19 4.35
N ASP A 554 -33.18 9.90 4.65
CA ASP A 554 -31.97 9.11 4.87
C ASP A 554 -31.88 7.89 3.93
N SER A 555 -32.62 7.92 2.82
CA SER A 555 -32.62 6.85 1.81
C SER A 555 -31.38 6.83 0.92
N THR A 556 -30.59 7.91 0.92
CA THR A 556 -29.42 8.09 0.05
C THR A 556 -28.30 8.85 0.77
N THR A 557 -27.05 8.55 0.41
CA THR A 557 -25.87 9.29 0.89
C THR A 557 -25.71 10.65 0.21
N GLU A 558 -26.43 10.90 -0.89
CA GLU A 558 -26.41 12.21 -1.59
C GLU A 558 -26.85 13.37 -0.68
N VAL A 559 -27.70 13.09 0.31
CA VAL A 559 -28.11 14.07 1.33
C VAL A 559 -26.92 14.58 2.14
N ILE A 560 -25.89 13.75 2.36
CA ILE A 560 -24.68 14.11 3.10
C ILE A 560 -23.81 15.04 2.25
N TYR A 561 -23.65 14.77 0.95
CA TYR A 561 -22.87 15.63 0.06
C TYR A 561 -23.53 17.00 -0.13
N GLU A 562 -24.85 17.03 -0.26
CA GLU A 562 -25.59 18.29 -0.33
C GLU A 562 -25.50 19.08 0.99
N ALA A 563 -25.59 18.41 2.14
CA ALA A 563 -25.37 19.04 3.45
C ALA A 563 -23.93 19.56 3.59
N MET A 564 -22.91 18.82 3.14
CA MET A 564 -21.52 19.29 3.11
C MET A 564 -21.40 20.57 2.28
N ARG A 565 -22.00 20.58 1.08
CA ARG A 565 -21.98 21.74 0.18
C ARG A 565 -22.61 22.97 0.84
N GLN A 566 -23.79 22.82 1.45
CA GLN A 566 -24.50 23.93 2.10
C GLN A 566 -23.79 24.41 3.37
N VAL A 567 -23.28 23.50 4.22
CA VAL A 567 -22.52 23.85 5.42
C VAL A 567 -21.23 24.59 5.05
N LEU A 568 -20.45 24.09 4.10
CA LEU A 568 -19.21 24.75 3.67
C LEU A 568 -19.47 26.09 3.00
N ALA A 569 -20.50 26.19 2.15
CA ALA A 569 -20.92 27.44 1.54
C ALA A 569 -21.37 28.45 2.60
N ALA A 570 -22.18 28.05 3.58
CA ALA A 570 -22.61 28.93 4.66
C ALA A 570 -21.45 29.38 5.55
N ARG A 571 -20.50 28.49 5.86
CA ARG A 571 -19.27 28.89 6.59
C ARG A 571 -18.45 29.91 5.81
N ALA A 572 -18.37 29.78 4.49
CA ALA A 572 -17.69 30.74 3.62
C ALA A 572 -18.46 32.08 3.53
N ILE A 573 -19.77 32.04 3.33
CA ILE A 573 -20.65 33.22 3.23
C ILE A 573 -20.64 34.02 4.54
N HIS A 574 -20.68 33.34 5.68
CA HIS A 574 -20.76 33.97 7.01
C HIS A 574 -19.40 34.12 7.70
N ASN A 575 -18.29 33.84 7.01
CA ASN A 575 -16.92 33.98 7.55
C ASN A 575 -16.69 33.25 8.89
N ILE A 576 -17.25 32.04 9.02
CA ILE A 576 -17.15 31.24 10.25
C ILE A 576 -15.88 30.38 10.18
N PHE A 577 -14.79 30.90 10.74
CA PHE A 577 -13.49 30.22 10.76
C PHE A 577 -13.25 29.37 12.01
N ARG A 578 -13.98 29.64 13.11
CA ARG A 578 -13.81 28.87 14.36
C ARG A 578 -14.36 27.46 14.15
N MET A 579 -13.52 26.46 14.42
CA MET A 579 -13.87 25.05 14.41
C MET A 579 -13.53 24.44 15.75
N THR A 580 -14.43 23.62 16.28
CA THR A 580 -14.29 23.00 17.58
C THR A 580 -13.73 21.59 17.41
N GLU A 581 -12.47 21.40 17.80
CA GLU A 581 -11.79 20.09 17.78
C GLU A 581 -12.33 19.18 18.88
N SER A 582 -12.58 17.92 18.53
CA SER A 582 -13.09 16.86 19.42
C SER A 582 -12.44 15.52 19.06
N HIS A 583 -12.30 14.63 20.04
CA HIS A 583 -11.98 13.23 19.80
C HIS A 583 -13.29 12.46 19.51
N LEU A 584 -13.46 11.98 18.28
CA LEU A 584 -14.54 11.08 17.90
C LEU A 584 -14.15 9.64 18.22
N MET A 585 -14.80 9.06 19.23
CA MET A 585 -14.65 7.66 19.61
C MET A 585 -15.77 6.83 19.00
N VAL A 586 -15.41 5.91 18.11
CA VAL A 586 -16.30 4.92 17.49
C VAL A 586 -16.20 3.63 18.31
N THR A 587 -17.35 3.18 18.83
CA THR A 587 -17.48 1.93 19.58
C THR A 587 -18.46 0.97 18.87
N SER A 588 -18.61 -0.26 19.37
CA SER A 588 -19.65 -1.17 18.88
C SER A 588 -21.08 -0.71 19.17
N GLN A 589 -21.29 0.28 20.06
CA GLN A 589 -22.63 0.73 20.46
C GLN A 589 -22.92 2.21 20.15
N SER A 590 -21.90 3.07 20.09
CA SER A 590 -22.09 4.52 20.00
C SER A 590 -20.92 5.27 19.34
N LEU A 591 -21.22 6.47 18.85
CA LEU A 591 -20.29 7.51 18.43
C LEU A 591 -20.24 8.62 19.49
N ARG A 592 -19.09 8.77 20.16
CA ARG A 592 -18.90 9.78 21.22
C ARG A 592 -17.94 10.87 20.78
N LEU A 593 -18.36 12.13 20.90
CA LEU A 593 -17.47 13.28 20.77
C LEU A 593 -16.98 13.68 22.15
N ILE A 594 -15.67 13.68 22.34
CA ILE A 594 -15.01 13.95 23.63
C ILE A 594 -14.17 15.21 23.49
N ASP A 595 -14.28 16.11 24.46
CA ASP A 595 -13.42 17.28 24.58
C ASP A 595 -11.97 16.85 24.86
N PRO A 596 -10.99 17.23 24.02
CA PRO A 596 -9.61 16.77 24.20
C PRO A 596 -8.96 17.29 25.49
N GLN A 597 -9.42 18.44 26.02
CA GLN A 597 -8.85 19.05 27.23
C GLN A 597 -9.53 18.55 28.50
N THR A 598 -10.86 18.47 28.52
CA THR A 598 -11.62 18.12 29.74
C THR A 598 -11.96 16.63 29.85
N GLN A 599 -11.79 15.85 28.77
CA GLN A 599 -12.24 14.46 28.65
C GLN A 599 -13.76 14.26 28.86
N VAL A 600 -14.54 15.34 28.82
CA VAL A 600 -16.00 15.31 28.93
C VAL A 600 -16.60 14.97 27.56
N SER A 601 -17.60 14.09 27.53
CA SER A 601 -18.37 13.82 26.31
C SER A 601 -19.29 14.99 25.98
N ARG A 602 -19.06 15.61 24.80
CA ARG A 602 -19.84 16.74 24.27
C ARG A 602 -21.11 16.30 23.54
N ALA A 603 -21.07 15.12 22.91
CA ALA A 603 -22.22 14.52 22.24
C ALA A 603 -22.05 13.00 22.22
N ASN A 604 -23.17 12.27 22.29
CA ASN A 604 -23.21 10.82 22.19
C ASN A 604 -24.36 10.41 21.25
N PHE A 605 -24.04 9.66 20.21
CA PHE A 605 -25.01 9.14 19.24
C PHE A 605 -25.00 7.61 19.28
N GLU A 606 -26.16 6.98 19.45
CA GLU A 606 -26.24 5.52 19.35
C GLU A 606 -25.95 5.07 17.93
N LEU A 607 -25.17 4.01 17.74
CA LEU A 607 -24.78 3.55 16.41
C LEU A 607 -25.99 3.03 15.60
N THR A 608 -27.04 2.57 16.29
CA THR A 608 -28.35 2.19 15.74
C THR A 608 -29.12 3.39 15.16
N SER A 609 -28.88 4.60 15.67
CA SER A 609 -29.50 5.83 15.18
C SER A 609 -28.81 6.42 13.95
N VAL A 610 -27.59 5.97 13.64
CA VAL A 610 -26.86 6.37 12.44
C VAL A 610 -27.45 5.65 11.25
N THR A 611 -28.13 6.33 10.34
CA THR A 611 -28.81 5.68 9.20
C THR A 611 -27.95 5.67 7.95
N GLN A 612 -27.29 6.79 7.65
CA GLN A 612 -26.33 6.93 6.55
C GLN A 612 -25.01 7.54 7.04
N PHE A 613 -23.91 7.20 6.38
CA PHE A 613 -22.60 7.82 6.61
C PHE A 613 -21.77 7.77 5.33
N ALA A 614 -21.03 8.85 5.05
CA ALA A 614 -20.22 8.96 3.85
C ALA A 614 -19.02 9.88 4.07
N ALA A 615 -17.92 9.55 3.40
CA ALA A 615 -16.76 10.43 3.22
C ALA A 615 -16.86 11.11 1.86
N HIS A 616 -16.38 12.35 1.77
CA HIS A 616 -16.41 13.10 0.51
C HIS A 616 -15.42 12.50 -0.51
N GLN A 617 -15.85 12.33 -1.76
CA GLN A 617 -15.09 11.63 -2.80
C GLN A 617 -13.75 12.33 -3.13
N GLU A 618 -13.77 13.67 -3.24
CA GLU A 618 -12.57 14.46 -3.56
C GLU A 618 -11.81 14.91 -2.30
N ASN A 619 -12.50 15.51 -1.32
CA ASN A 619 -11.89 15.93 -0.06
C ASN A 619 -11.94 14.82 0.99
N LYS A 620 -10.91 13.97 0.99
CA LYS A 620 -10.80 12.82 1.91
C LYS A 620 -10.85 13.17 3.40
N ARG A 621 -10.76 14.44 3.80
CA ARG A 621 -10.89 14.84 5.20
C ARG A 621 -12.34 15.07 5.63
N LEU A 622 -13.27 15.26 4.69
CA LEU A 622 -14.67 15.50 5.01
C LEU A 622 -15.41 14.18 5.22
N VAL A 623 -16.13 14.11 6.32
CA VAL A 623 -17.00 12.98 6.66
C VAL A 623 -18.30 13.50 7.25
N GLY A 624 -19.40 12.83 6.96
CA GLY A 624 -20.68 13.13 7.56
C GLY A 624 -21.51 11.89 7.80
N PHE A 625 -22.47 12.01 8.71
CA PHE A 625 -23.43 10.96 9.00
C PHE A 625 -24.79 11.55 9.35
N VAL A 626 -25.84 10.80 9.03
CA VAL A 626 -27.25 11.12 9.30
C VAL A 626 -27.67 10.38 10.56
N ILE A 627 -28.21 11.13 11.51
CA ILE A 627 -28.79 10.61 12.75
C ILE A 627 -30.30 10.72 12.67
N ARG A 628 -30.97 9.62 13.00
CA ARG A 628 -32.42 9.55 13.20
C ARG A 628 -32.74 9.60 14.69
N VAL A 629 -33.42 10.66 15.13
CA VAL A 629 -33.86 10.82 16.51
C VAL A 629 -35.39 10.69 16.58
N PRO A 630 -35.93 9.78 17.39
CA PRO A 630 -37.37 9.70 17.61
C PRO A 630 -37.85 10.90 18.45
N GLU A 631 -38.73 11.74 17.92
CA GLU A 631 -39.36 12.82 18.70
C GLU A 631 -40.62 12.32 19.45
N SER A 632 -40.93 12.95 20.58
CA SER A 632 -42.09 12.65 21.43
C SER A 632 -43.46 12.89 20.75
N THR A 633 -43.48 13.54 19.58
CA THR A 633 -44.65 13.94 18.79
C THR A 633 -45.04 12.90 17.72
N GLY A 634 -44.22 11.87 17.50
CA GLY A 634 -44.47 10.82 16.50
C GLY A 634 -43.92 11.11 15.09
N GLU A 635 -43.28 12.25 14.86
CA GLU A 635 -42.46 12.52 13.68
C GLU A 635 -40.98 12.19 13.97
N GLU A 636 -40.32 11.47 13.06
CA GLU A 636 -38.88 11.16 13.18
C GLU A 636 -38.07 12.37 12.67
N SER A 637 -37.17 12.91 13.49
CA SER A 637 -36.27 13.98 13.05
C SER A 637 -34.97 13.40 12.51
N LEU A 638 -34.58 13.85 11.32
CA LEU A 638 -33.31 13.47 10.68
C LEU A 638 -32.38 14.68 10.68
N SER A 639 -31.16 14.49 11.18
CA SER A 639 -30.12 15.52 11.19
C SER A 639 -28.82 14.98 10.66
N THR A 640 -28.19 15.74 9.76
CA THR A 640 -26.86 15.41 9.23
C THR A 640 -25.81 16.21 9.97
N TYR A 641 -24.74 15.52 10.39
CA TYR A 641 -23.59 16.13 11.07
C TYR A 641 -22.35 16.01 10.19
N ILE A 642 -21.67 17.14 9.97
CA ILE A 642 -20.51 17.25 9.07
C ILE A 642 -19.26 17.58 9.88
N PHE A 643 -18.17 16.85 9.59
CA PHE A 643 -16.89 16.98 10.26
C PHE A 643 -15.72 17.03 9.27
N GLU A 644 -14.66 17.72 9.68
CA GLU A 644 -13.33 17.60 9.08
C GLU A 644 -12.46 16.72 9.98
N SER A 645 -11.92 15.63 9.45
CA SER A 645 -11.01 14.73 10.14
C SER A 645 -9.54 15.08 9.85
N ASN A 646 -8.66 14.84 10.82
CA ASN A 646 -7.22 14.89 10.59
C ASN A 646 -6.70 13.71 9.76
N SER A 647 -7.48 12.62 9.68
CA SER A 647 -7.23 11.42 8.88
C SER A 647 -8.19 11.34 7.69
N GLU A 648 -8.06 10.29 6.88
CA GLU A 648 -9.03 9.99 5.82
C GLU A 648 -10.39 9.63 6.45
N GLY A 649 -11.47 10.30 6.02
CA GLY A 649 -12.85 10.09 6.45
C GLY A 649 -13.35 8.68 6.15
N GLU A 650 -12.83 8.04 5.11
CA GLU A 650 -13.11 6.62 4.79
C GLU A 650 -12.75 5.69 5.96
N LYS A 651 -11.73 6.01 6.77
CA LYS A 651 -11.38 5.22 7.96
C LYS A 651 -12.44 5.32 9.05
N ILE A 652 -13.07 6.48 9.18
CA ILE A 652 -14.19 6.69 10.11
C ILE A 652 -15.41 5.93 9.60
N CYS A 653 -15.72 6.00 8.30
CA CYS A 653 -16.79 5.21 7.69
C CYS A 653 -16.58 3.70 7.86
N TYR A 654 -15.34 3.22 7.68
CA TYR A 654 -14.98 1.81 7.90
C TYR A 654 -15.20 1.40 9.36
N ALA A 655 -14.78 2.23 10.32
CA ALA A 655 -15.01 1.97 11.74
C ALA A 655 -16.51 1.93 12.09
N ILE A 656 -17.31 2.86 11.55
CA ILE A 656 -18.77 2.88 11.74
C ILE A 656 -19.40 1.61 11.17
N ASN A 657 -18.99 1.20 9.96
CA ASN A 657 -19.49 -0.01 9.31
C ASN A 657 -19.15 -1.27 10.11
N LEU A 658 -17.90 -1.41 10.56
CA LEU A 658 -17.47 -2.52 11.40
C LEU A 658 -18.26 -2.57 12.71
N GLY A 659 -18.54 -1.41 13.34
CA GLY A 659 -19.40 -1.35 14.52
C GLY A 659 -20.81 -1.84 14.25
N LYS A 660 -21.40 -1.48 13.10
CA LYS A 660 -22.73 -1.98 12.69
C LYS A 660 -22.74 -3.48 12.42
N GLU A 661 -21.73 -4.02 11.75
CA GLU A 661 -21.58 -5.47 11.53
C GLU A 661 -21.51 -6.24 12.86
N ILE A 662 -20.81 -5.70 13.86
CA ILE A 662 -20.76 -6.28 15.21
C ILE A 662 -22.16 -6.31 15.85
N ILE A 663 -22.95 -5.23 15.72
CA ILE A 663 -24.34 -5.19 16.22
C ILE A 663 -25.21 -6.24 15.52
N GLU A 664 -25.06 -6.43 14.21
CA GLU A 664 -25.83 -7.43 13.46
C GLU A 664 -25.50 -8.86 13.89
N VAL A 665 -24.21 -9.17 14.08
CA VAL A 665 -23.77 -10.49 14.59
C VAL A 665 -24.28 -10.74 16.01
N GLN A 666 -24.28 -9.71 16.87
CA GLN A 666 -24.80 -9.80 18.24
C GLN A 666 -26.33 -9.94 18.31
N LYS A 667 -27.09 -9.52 17.28
CA LYS A 667 -28.54 -9.74 17.18
C LYS A 667 -28.93 -11.13 16.66
N ALA A 668 -27.99 -11.86 16.05
CA ALA A 668 -28.20 -13.19 15.48
C ALA A 668 -27.93 -14.35 16.48
N HIS A 669 -27.51 -13.99 17.70
CA HIS A 669 -27.38 -14.87 18.87
C HIS A 669 -28.33 -14.39 19.96
#